data_AF-A0A4Y7J6V7-F1
#
_entry.id   AF-A0A4Y7J6V7-F1
#
_cell.length_a   1.000
_cell.length_b   1.000
_cell.length_c   1.000
_cell.angle_alpha   90.00
_cell.angle_beta   90.00
_cell.angle_gamma   90.00
#
_symmetry.space_group_name_H-M   'P 1'
#
loop_
_entity.id
_entity.type
_entity.pdbx_description
1 polymer ?
#
loop_
_entity_poly.entity_id
_entity_poly.type
_entity_poly.pdbx_seq_one_letter_code
_entity_poly.pdbx_strand_id
1 'polypeptide(L)'
;MAKEQQVQIPMVKLGTQGLEVSKLGFGCMGLSGVHNSPLSDDAGVTIIKDAFIKGITFFDTADIYGPHINEALKELPREKVQVATKFGVVGMGPSGLLVNGSPEYVRSCCEASLERLDVEYIDLYYQHRVDRSVPIEETMGELKKLVEEGKVKYIGLSNASVDTIRRAHAVHPISALQMEWSLWTRDIEDEIVPVCRELGIGLVPYSPLGRGFFGGKAFAESSDEKISMGRHPRLEGENLDKNKILFTRVGKLAEKHECTPAQLALAWLLHQGDNVVPIPGTTKIKNLDVNIGSLGLKLTEDDVKELSDAVPISEVAGASDYNFLSKNKMEEEKQVDFPTVKLGNQGLEVSKLGFGCMGLTGAYNSPLTDDAGIAILKEAFSKGITFFDTSDVYGPHTNEVLVGKALKELPRDKIQIASKFGIVGMTPAGTLVKGTPEYVRSCCEASLKRLDVEYIDLYYQHRVDTSVPIEKTMGELKKLVEEGKIKYIGLSEANVDTIRRAHAVHPISALQMEWSIWTRDIEEEIVPVCRELGIGLVPYSPIGRGFFGGKAVVESLDEKSSLLGHPRFKGENLDKNKIFYTRIVKLAEKHGCTPAQLALAWVLHQGDDVVPIPGTTKIKNLHDNIGSAMVKLTKEEMNEISDAVPIDEVAGARTYDSMVNASWMFANTPPLKI
;
A
#
# COMPACT_ATOMS: atom_id res chain seq x y z
N MET A 1 -11.74 56.97 -9.07
CA MET A 1 -11.31 56.37 -10.34
C MET A 1 -9.81 56.16 -10.29
N ALA A 2 -9.36 55.09 -9.65
CA ALA A 2 -7.98 54.61 -9.80
C ALA A 2 -7.92 53.88 -11.15
N LYS A 3 -6.96 54.23 -12.01
CA LYS A 3 -6.71 53.50 -13.25
C LYS A 3 -6.34 52.07 -12.88
N GLU A 4 -7.19 51.09 -13.20
CA GLU A 4 -6.82 49.68 -13.18
C GLU A 4 -5.66 49.50 -14.16
N GLN A 5 -4.45 49.39 -13.62
CA GLN A 5 -3.29 48.95 -14.39
C GLN A 5 -3.54 47.47 -14.70
N GLN A 6 -3.88 47.18 -15.95
CA GLN A 6 -4.03 45.81 -16.42
C GLN A 6 -2.68 45.10 -16.26
N VAL A 7 -2.59 44.19 -15.30
CA VAL A 7 -1.37 43.42 -15.03
C VAL A 7 -1.08 42.57 -16.26
N GLN A 8 -0.01 42.89 -16.99
CA GLN A 8 0.43 42.08 -18.11
C GLN A 8 1.02 40.78 -17.57
N ILE A 9 0.42 39.65 -17.91
CA ILE A 9 0.90 38.33 -17.48
C ILE A 9 2.19 38.01 -18.27
N PRO A 10 3.33 37.81 -17.60
CA PRO A 10 4.57 37.52 -18.30
C PRO A 10 4.53 36.10 -18.90
N MET A 11 5.23 35.92 -20.02
CA MET A 11 5.47 34.60 -20.61
C MET A 11 6.74 33.99 -19.99
N VAL A 12 6.72 32.68 -19.76
CA VAL A 12 7.84 31.91 -19.22
C VAL A 12 8.02 30.59 -19.97
N LYS A 13 9.22 30.04 -19.89
CA LYS A 13 9.53 28.70 -20.42
C LYS A 13 9.14 27.63 -19.39
N LEU A 14 8.20 26.78 -19.76
CA LEU A 14 7.81 25.61 -18.99
C LEU A 14 8.78 24.46 -19.29
N GLY A 15 9.90 24.46 -18.56
CA GLY A 15 11.01 23.52 -18.76
C GLY A 15 11.98 23.96 -19.86
N THR A 16 12.98 23.12 -20.12
CA THR A 16 14.09 23.41 -21.05
C THR A 16 13.78 23.11 -22.52
N GLN A 17 12.63 22.48 -22.78
CA GLN A 17 12.19 21.98 -24.08
C GLN A 17 11.66 23.08 -25.03
N GLY A 18 11.46 24.31 -24.53
CA GLY A 18 11.03 25.45 -25.36
C GLY A 18 9.52 25.71 -25.38
N LEU A 19 8.73 25.02 -24.54
CA LEU A 19 7.32 25.35 -24.34
C LEU A 19 7.18 26.70 -23.61
N GLU A 20 6.66 27.72 -24.28
CA GLU A 20 6.39 29.03 -23.69
C GLU A 20 4.91 29.17 -23.31
N VAL A 21 4.65 29.61 -22.08
CA VAL A 21 3.31 29.72 -21.47
C VAL A 21 3.18 30.99 -20.65
N SER A 22 1.95 31.44 -20.40
CA SER A 22 1.70 32.48 -19.40
C SER A 22 2.15 32.00 -18.00
N LYS A 23 2.78 32.88 -17.21
CA LYS A 23 3.31 32.58 -15.86
C LYS A 23 2.25 32.12 -14.87
N LEU A 24 0.99 32.39 -15.17
CA LEU A 24 -0.17 31.83 -14.51
C LEU A 24 -0.99 31.09 -15.56
N GLY A 25 -1.33 29.82 -15.31
CA GLY A 25 -2.22 29.05 -16.17
C GLY A 25 -3.65 28.98 -15.61
N PHE A 26 -4.55 28.35 -16.35
CA PHE A 26 -5.94 28.15 -15.94
C PHE A 26 -6.29 26.67 -15.89
N GLY A 27 -6.68 26.16 -14.71
CA GLY A 27 -7.13 24.79 -14.54
C GLY A 27 -8.63 24.65 -14.81
N CYS A 28 -9.01 23.90 -15.85
CA CYS A 28 -10.40 23.78 -16.29
C CYS A 28 -11.25 22.80 -15.46
N MET A 29 -10.66 22.00 -14.56
CA MET A 29 -11.37 20.99 -13.77
C MET A 29 -12.61 21.53 -13.05
N GLY A 30 -12.54 22.75 -12.51
CA GLY A 30 -13.65 23.36 -11.78
C GLY A 30 -14.90 23.64 -12.63
N LEU A 31 -14.76 23.64 -13.95
CA LEU A 31 -15.83 23.87 -14.93
C LEU A 31 -16.53 22.57 -15.38
N SER A 32 -15.87 21.43 -15.16
CA SER A 32 -16.20 20.13 -15.77
C SER A 32 -17.36 19.35 -15.14
N GLY A 33 -18.04 19.91 -14.14
CA GLY A 33 -19.06 19.19 -13.36
C GLY A 33 -18.49 18.15 -12.36
N VAL A 34 -17.18 17.88 -12.36
CA VAL A 34 -16.53 16.86 -11.50
C VAL A 34 -16.61 17.20 -10.01
N HIS A 35 -16.62 18.49 -9.67
CA HIS A 35 -16.72 18.97 -8.28
C HIS A 35 -18.00 19.75 -8.01
N ASN A 36 -18.59 20.47 -8.97
CA ASN A 36 -19.82 21.26 -8.77
C ASN A 36 -20.89 20.79 -9.76
N SER A 37 -22.15 21.21 -9.62
CA SER A 37 -23.08 21.16 -10.75
C SER A 37 -22.44 21.85 -11.97
N PRO A 38 -22.52 21.27 -13.18
CA PRO A 38 -21.95 21.90 -14.36
C PRO A 38 -22.51 23.32 -14.53
N LEU A 39 -21.62 24.27 -14.84
CA LEU A 39 -22.07 25.60 -15.26
C LEU A 39 -22.90 25.47 -16.54
N SER A 40 -23.82 26.40 -16.78
CA SER A 40 -24.42 26.53 -18.12
C SER A 40 -23.33 26.81 -19.15
N ASP A 41 -23.52 26.30 -20.37
CA ASP A 41 -22.57 26.38 -21.50
C ASP A 41 -21.94 27.78 -21.65
N ASP A 42 -22.76 28.83 -21.61
CA ASP A 42 -22.32 30.23 -21.74
C ASP A 42 -21.35 30.69 -20.64
N ALA A 43 -21.50 30.20 -19.40
CA ALA A 43 -20.72 30.66 -18.26
C ALA A 43 -19.31 30.06 -18.25
N GLY A 44 -19.17 28.79 -18.65
CA GLY A 44 -17.86 28.13 -18.80
C GLY A 44 -17.04 28.72 -19.95
N VAL A 45 -17.70 29.00 -21.07
CA VAL A 45 -17.07 29.69 -22.22
C VAL A 45 -16.63 31.10 -21.85
N THR A 46 -17.49 31.86 -21.15
CA THR A 46 -17.19 33.24 -20.74
C THR A 46 -15.94 33.31 -19.86
N ILE A 47 -15.82 32.46 -18.84
CA ILE A 47 -14.67 32.53 -17.91
C ILE A 47 -13.34 32.17 -18.61
N ILE A 48 -13.34 31.23 -19.55
CA ILE A 48 -12.15 30.86 -20.34
C ILE A 48 -11.76 31.99 -21.29
N LYS A 49 -12.73 32.60 -21.97
CA LYS A 49 -12.49 33.79 -22.82
C LYS A 49 -11.95 34.96 -22.02
N ASP A 50 -12.51 35.23 -20.84
CA ASP A 50 -12.05 36.31 -19.98
C ASP A 50 -10.64 36.05 -19.43
N ALA A 51 -10.31 34.79 -19.10
CA ALA A 51 -8.94 34.40 -18.76
C ALA A 51 -7.98 34.70 -19.93
N PHE A 52 -8.35 34.36 -21.15
CA PHE A 52 -7.56 34.66 -22.35
C PHE A 52 -7.41 36.17 -22.60
N ILE A 53 -8.50 36.94 -22.54
CA ILE A 53 -8.50 38.41 -22.71
C ILE A 53 -7.60 39.09 -21.66
N LYS A 54 -7.55 38.53 -20.44
CA LYS A 54 -6.68 39.01 -19.36
C LYS A 54 -5.24 38.50 -19.45
N GLY A 55 -4.88 37.74 -20.49
CA GLY A 55 -3.51 37.36 -20.83
C GLY A 55 -3.10 35.94 -20.40
N ILE A 56 -4.02 35.09 -19.94
CA ILE A 56 -3.72 33.67 -19.71
C ILE A 56 -3.72 32.94 -21.04
N THR A 57 -2.61 32.31 -21.38
CA THR A 57 -2.46 31.54 -22.63
C THR A 57 -2.35 30.04 -22.37
N PHE A 58 -2.06 29.61 -21.15
CA PHE A 58 -1.93 28.19 -20.80
C PHE A 58 -3.18 27.63 -20.10
N PHE A 59 -3.85 26.70 -20.78
CA PHE A 59 -5.10 26.09 -20.32
C PHE A 59 -4.91 24.59 -20.10
N ASP A 60 -5.22 24.13 -18.89
CA ASP A 60 -5.07 22.74 -18.47
C ASP A 60 -6.42 22.03 -18.34
N THR A 61 -6.68 21.05 -19.20
CA THR A 61 -7.89 20.22 -19.23
C THR A 61 -7.55 18.73 -19.11
N ALA A 62 -8.52 17.82 -19.24
CA ALA A 62 -8.33 16.37 -19.30
C ALA A 62 -9.46 15.71 -20.10
N ASP A 63 -9.22 14.52 -20.62
CA ASP A 63 -10.23 13.73 -21.34
C ASP A 63 -11.46 13.34 -20.50
N ILE A 64 -11.28 13.13 -19.20
CA ILE A 64 -12.35 12.81 -18.24
C ILE A 64 -13.20 14.01 -17.82
N TYR A 65 -12.79 15.23 -18.16
CA TYR A 65 -13.57 16.41 -17.81
C TYR A 65 -14.85 16.44 -18.65
N GLY A 66 -15.98 16.75 -18.01
CA GLY A 66 -17.29 16.77 -18.63
C GLY A 66 -17.41 17.73 -19.82
N PRO A 67 -18.57 17.74 -20.50
CA PRO A 67 -18.83 18.64 -21.62
C PRO A 67 -18.61 20.12 -21.24
N HIS A 68 -18.56 21.02 -22.23
CA HIS A 68 -18.50 22.49 -22.12
C HIS A 68 -17.09 23.13 -22.04
N ILE A 69 -16.06 22.39 -21.63
CA ILE A 69 -14.67 22.91 -21.65
C ILE A 69 -14.08 22.87 -23.06
N ASN A 70 -14.40 21.81 -23.82
CA ASN A 70 -13.85 21.61 -25.16
C ASN A 70 -14.38 22.69 -26.11
N GLU A 71 -15.66 23.02 -26.01
CA GLU A 71 -16.33 24.06 -26.78
C GLU A 71 -15.71 25.44 -26.52
N ALA A 72 -15.42 25.77 -25.25
CA ALA A 72 -14.77 27.03 -24.89
C ALA A 72 -13.35 27.17 -25.46
N LEU A 73 -12.57 26.08 -25.44
CA LEU A 73 -11.21 26.09 -25.96
C LEU A 73 -11.17 26.21 -27.49
N LYS A 74 -12.16 25.66 -28.20
CA LYS A 74 -12.31 25.80 -29.67
C LYS A 74 -12.49 27.25 -30.12
N GLU A 75 -13.11 28.07 -29.29
CA GLU A 75 -13.39 29.47 -29.62
C GLU A 75 -12.19 30.40 -29.39
N LEU A 76 -11.12 29.90 -28.76
CA LEU A 76 -9.89 30.67 -28.58
C LEU A 76 -9.01 30.62 -29.83
N PRO A 77 -8.26 31.70 -30.14
CA PRO A 77 -7.30 31.69 -31.24
C PRO A 77 -6.18 30.69 -30.97
N ARG A 78 -6.21 29.56 -31.68
CA ARG A 78 -5.36 28.38 -31.45
C ARG A 78 -3.87 28.70 -31.42
N GLU A 79 -3.42 29.64 -32.24
CA GLU A 79 -2.03 30.07 -32.36
C GLU A 79 -1.52 30.89 -31.17
N LYS A 80 -2.42 31.36 -30.30
CA LYS A 80 -2.10 32.19 -29.13
C LYS A 80 -2.26 31.47 -27.80
N VAL A 81 -2.68 30.21 -27.82
CA VAL A 81 -2.94 29.42 -26.62
C VAL A 81 -2.14 28.12 -26.63
N GLN A 82 -1.71 27.70 -25.44
CA GLN A 82 -1.11 26.41 -25.18
C GLN A 82 -2.13 25.55 -24.45
N VAL A 83 -2.57 24.47 -25.11
CA VAL A 83 -3.56 23.54 -24.55
C VAL A 83 -2.86 22.32 -24.01
N ALA A 84 -2.99 22.12 -22.70
CA ALA A 84 -2.61 20.90 -22.01
C ALA A 84 -3.83 19.99 -21.83
N THR A 85 -3.70 18.72 -22.19
CA THR A 85 -4.71 17.69 -21.87
C THR A 85 -4.06 16.41 -21.38
N LYS A 86 -4.86 15.46 -20.93
CA LYS A 86 -4.39 14.26 -20.25
C LYS A 86 -5.15 13.02 -20.70
N PHE A 87 -4.50 11.87 -20.56
CA PHE A 87 -5.08 10.56 -20.78
C PHE A 87 -4.86 9.62 -19.60
N GLY A 88 -5.48 8.45 -19.68
CA GLY A 88 -5.11 7.31 -18.87
C GLY A 88 -6.05 7.02 -17.71
N VAL A 89 -7.11 7.80 -17.50
CA VAL A 89 -8.16 7.46 -16.53
C VAL A 89 -9.33 6.83 -17.27
N VAL A 90 -9.58 5.54 -17.02
CA VAL A 90 -10.66 4.80 -17.71
C VAL A 90 -11.99 4.84 -16.95
N GLY A 91 -11.97 5.18 -15.66
CA GLY A 91 -13.17 5.26 -14.83
C GLY A 91 -12.89 5.12 -13.34
N MET A 92 -13.94 4.83 -12.58
CA MET A 92 -13.90 4.61 -11.13
C MET A 92 -14.18 3.14 -10.82
N GLY A 93 -13.27 2.48 -10.10
CA GLY A 93 -13.45 1.13 -9.57
C GLY A 93 -13.71 1.13 -8.06
N PRO A 94 -13.95 -0.03 -7.44
CA PRO A 94 -14.21 -0.15 -6.00
C PRO A 94 -13.06 0.36 -5.11
N SER A 95 -11.84 0.39 -5.63
CA SER A 95 -10.61 0.79 -4.94
C SER A 95 -10.03 2.12 -5.41
N GLY A 96 -10.75 2.90 -6.22
CA GLY A 96 -10.31 4.20 -6.72
C GLY A 96 -10.28 4.29 -8.25
N LEU A 97 -9.49 5.24 -8.78
CA LEU A 97 -9.37 5.48 -10.22
C LEU A 97 -8.78 4.24 -10.91
N LEU A 98 -9.45 3.80 -11.98
CA LEU A 98 -8.90 2.81 -12.90
C LEU A 98 -8.04 3.55 -13.92
N VAL A 99 -6.82 3.05 -14.14
CA VAL A 99 -5.81 3.70 -14.98
C VAL A 99 -5.38 2.75 -16.10
N ASN A 100 -5.12 3.28 -17.30
CA ASN A 100 -4.59 2.53 -18.43
C ASN A 100 -3.51 3.35 -19.15
N GLY A 101 -2.29 2.83 -19.16
CA GLY A 101 -1.11 3.42 -19.82
C GLY A 101 -0.64 2.63 -21.04
N SER A 102 -1.39 1.64 -21.52
CA SER A 102 -0.97 0.80 -22.65
C SER A 102 -0.78 1.65 -23.91
N PRO A 103 0.21 1.34 -24.78
CA PRO A 103 0.43 2.07 -26.02
C PRO A 103 -0.85 2.24 -26.87
N GLU A 104 -1.66 1.19 -27.01
CA GLU A 104 -2.90 1.25 -27.79
C GLU A 104 -3.90 2.25 -27.20
N TYR A 105 -4.00 2.29 -25.87
CA TYR A 105 -4.88 3.21 -25.17
C TYR A 105 -4.38 4.66 -25.26
N VAL A 106 -3.07 4.89 -25.08
CA VAL A 106 -2.44 6.22 -25.26
C VAL A 106 -2.81 6.80 -26.63
N ARG A 107 -2.61 6.03 -27.70
CA ARG A 107 -2.93 6.46 -29.06
C ARG A 107 -4.40 6.74 -29.25
N SER A 108 -5.27 5.82 -28.83
CA SER A 108 -6.72 5.97 -28.94
C SER A 108 -7.21 7.24 -28.22
N CYS A 109 -6.73 7.49 -27.00
CA CYS A 109 -7.05 8.70 -26.26
C CYS A 109 -6.51 9.96 -26.94
N CYS A 110 -5.34 9.90 -27.60
CA CYS A 110 -4.78 11.04 -28.31
C CYS A 110 -5.67 11.43 -29.49
N GLU A 111 -6.04 10.48 -30.36
CA GLU A 111 -6.94 10.72 -31.49
C GLU A 111 -8.28 11.29 -31.02
N ALA A 112 -8.87 10.67 -30.00
CA ALA A 112 -10.14 11.14 -29.45
C ALA A 112 -10.02 12.54 -28.82
N SER A 113 -8.86 12.91 -28.29
CA SER A 113 -8.62 14.25 -27.74
C SER A 113 -8.47 15.30 -28.84
N LEU A 114 -7.76 14.97 -29.93
CA LEU A 114 -7.62 15.83 -31.11
C LEU A 114 -8.99 16.12 -31.74
N GLU A 115 -9.82 15.08 -31.92
CA GLU A 115 -11.18 15.21 -32.44
C GLU A 115 -12.08 16.03 -31.51
N ARG A 116 -12.08 15.73 -30.20
CA ARG A 116 -12.90 16.47 -29.24
C ARG A 116 -12.53 17.95 -29.15
N LEU A 117 -11.24 18.26 -29.18
CA LEU A 117 -10.73 19.63 -29.12
C LEU A 117 -10.76 20.34 -30.48
N ASP A 118 -10.99 19.62 -31.58
CA ASP A 118 -10.94 20.14 -32.95
C ASP A 118 -9.60 20.84 -33.26
N VAL A 119 -8.50 20.13 -32.99
CA VAL A 119 -7.13 20.62 -33.21
C VAL A 119 -6.28 19.57 -33.90
N GLU A 120 -5.29 20.03 -34.69
CA GLU A 120 -4.34 19.14 -35.36
C GLU A 120 -3.26 18.58 -34.42
N TYR A 121 -3.01 19.28 -33.30
CA TYR A 121 -2.01 18.88 -32.31
C TYR A 121 -2.34 19.36 -30.90
N ILE A 122 -1.88 18.60 -29.91
CA ILE A 122 -1.88 18.93 -28.49
C ILE A 122 -0.54 19.58 -28.13
N ASP A 123 -0.53 20.75 -27.47
CA ASP A 123 0.74 21.38 -27.05
C ASP A 123 1.44 20.54 -26.00
N LEU A 124 0.72 20.16 -24.94
CA LEU A 124 1.28 19.39 -23.82
C LEU A 124 0.35 18.23 -23.45
N TYR A 125 0.85 17.00 -23.59
CA TYR A 125 0.05 15.80 -23.31
C TYR A 125 0.56 15.05 -22.11
N TYR A 126 -0.29 14.92 -21.08
CA TYR A 126 0.06 14.26 -19.83
C TYR A 126 -0.48 12.84 -19.74
N GLN A 127 0.32 11.92 -19.18
CA GLN A 127 -0.27 10.79 -18.47
C GLN A 127 -0.88 11.31 -17.15
N HIS A 128 -2.20 11.20 -16.99
CA HIS A 128 -2.95 11.79 -15.87
C HIS A 128 -2.64 11.11 -14.52
N ARG A 129 -2.48 9.78 -14.56
CA ARG A 129 -2.01 8.94 -13.46
C ARG A 129 -1.11 7.87 -14.06
N VAL A 130 0.02 7.59 -13.41
CA VAL A 130 0.94 6.54 -13.85
C VAL A 130 0.24 5.19 -13.71
N ASP A 131 0.12 4.46 -14.82
CA ASP A 131 -0.30 3.06 -14.80
C ASP A 131 0.86 2.20 -14.29
N ARG A 132 0.68 1.56 -13.14
CA ARG A 132 1.72 0.72 -12.52
C ARG A 132 1.81 -0.66 -13.15
N SER A 133 0.81 -1.06 -13.95
CA SER A 133 0.78 -2.37 -14.63
C SER A 133 1.49 -2.35 -15.98
N VAL A 134 1.78 -1.16 -16.51
CA VAL A 134 2.48 -0.96 -17.79
C VAL A 134 3.84 -0.33 -17.51
N PRO A 135 4.96 -0.90 -18.01
CA PRO A 135 6.27 -0.25 -17.92
C PRO A 135 6.21 1.16 -18.51
N ILE A 136 6.69 2.16 -17.76
CA ILE A 136 6.60 3.57 -18.19
C ILE A 136 7.28 3.80 -19.55
N GLU A 137 8.30 3.00 -19.88
CA GLU A 137 9.00 3.04 -21.15
C GLU A 137 8.10 2.72 -22.34
N GLU A 138 7.11 1.84 -22.17
CA GLU A 138 6.15 1.50 -23.22
C GLU A 138 5.18 2.67 -23.47
N THR A 139 4.62 3.23 -22.40
CA THR A 139 3.76 4.43 -22.47
C THR A 139 4.52 5.59 -23.13
N MET A 140 5.76 5.84 -22.70
CA MET A 140 6.61 6.90 -23.24
C MET A 140 7.08 6.63 -24.67
N GLY A 141 7.30 5.37 -25.01
CA GLY A 141 7.61 4.95 -26.37
C GLY A 141 6.48 5.29 -27.34
N GLU A 142 5.23 5.15 -26.91
CA GLU A 142 4.08 5.55 -27.72
C GLU A 142 3.91 7.08 -27.79
N LEU A 143 4.06 7.78 -26.67
CA LEU A 143 4.01 9.25 -26.66
C LEU A 143 5.09 9.86 -27.56
N LYS A 144 6.29 9.26 -27.59
CA LYS A 144 7.36 9.66 -28.50
C LYS A 144 6.94 9.54 -29.97
N LYS A 145 6.26 8.45 -30.37
CA LYS A 145 5.74 8.31 -31.74
C LYS A 145 4.71 9.39 -32.06
N LEU A 146 3.82 9.72 -31.12
CA LEU A 146 2.84 10.79 -31.30
C LEU A 146 3.51 12.16 -31.46
N VAL A 147 4.66 12.38 -30.82
CA VAL A 147 5.50 13.57 -31.04
C VAL A 147 6.11 13.57 -32.44
N GLU A 148 6.68 12.44 -32.88
CA GLU A 148 7.25 12.29 -34.22
C GLU A 148 6.20 12.45 -35.34
N GLU A 149 4.94 12.05 -35.07
CA GLU A 149 3.78 12.26 -35.94
C GLU A 149 3.25 13.71 -35.94
N GLY A 150 3.75 14.57 -35.04
CA GLY A 150 3.30 15.96 -34.91
C GLY A 150 1.96 16.13 -34.19
N LYS A 151 1.37 15.06 -33.65
CA LYS A 151 0.09 15.08 -32.91
C LYS A 151 0.23 15.62 -31.49
N VAL A 152 1.41 15.49 -30.91
CA VAL A 152 1.76 16.02 -29.58
C VAL A 152 3.04 16.84 -29.73
N LYS A 153 3.11 18.05 -29.15
CA LYS A 153 4.36 18.84 -29.19
C LYS A 153 5.29 18.54 -28.02
N TYR A 154 4.72 18.42 -26.82
CA TYR A 154 5.45 18.23 -25.58
C TYR A 154 4.78 17.16 -24.71
N ILE A 155 5.60 16.39 -23.99
CA ILE A 155 5.12 15.36 -23.07
C ILE A 155 5.21 15.85 -21.63
N GLY A 156 4.17 15.59 -20.85
CA GLY A 156 4.15 15.80 -19.41
C GLY A 156 3.79 14.54 -18.64
N LEU A 157 4.06 14.56 -17.33
CA LEU A 157 3.54 13.55 -16.39
C LEU A 157 2.75 14.24 -15.27
N SER A 158 1.75 13.56 -14.73
CA SER A 158 1.00 14.02 -13.56
C SER A 158 1.11 13.00 -12.43
N ASN A 159 1.44 13.47 -11.23
CA ASN A 159 1.54 12.63 -10.02
C ASN A 159 2.53 11.45 -10.14
N ALA A 160 3.67 11.64 -10.80
CA ALA A 160 4.71 10.62 -10.95
C ALA A 160 5.73 10.61 -9.77
N SER A 161 6.41 9.49 -9.56
CA SER A 161 7.53 9.36 -8.61
C SER A 161 8.87 9.76 -9.25
N VAL A 162 9.91 9.94 -8.44
CA VAL A 162 11.27 10.25 -8.91
C VAL A 162 11.75 9.20 -9.91
N ASP A 163 11.63 7.91 -9.58
CA ASP A 163 12.03 6.82 -10.47
C ASP A 163 11.28 6.89 -11.82
N THR A 164 9.95 7.01 -11.78
CA THR A 164 9.14 7.11 -13.00
C THR A 164 9.53 8.33 -13.84
N ILE A 165 9.77 9.48 -13.21
CA ILE A 165 10.19 10.70 -13.90
C ILE A 165 11.51 10.46 -14.63
N ARG A 166 12.51 9.89 -13.95
CA ARG A 166 13.84 9.64 -14.54
C ARG A 166 13.77 8.65 -15.70
N ARG A 167 13.06 7.53 -15.51
CA ARG A 167 12.89 6.49 -16.53
C ARG A 167 12.12 7.01 -17.74
N ALA A 168 11.04 7.75 -17.52
CA ALA A 168 10.28 8.38 -18.59
C ALA A 168 11.12 9.38 -19.38
N HIS A 169 11.83 10.27 -18.66
CA HIS A 169 12.68 11.30 -19.25
C HIS A 169 13.83 10.71 -20.07
N ALA A 170 14.32 9.51 -19.70
CA ALA A 170 15.34 8.80 -20.47
C ALA A 170 14.83 8.28 -21.83
N VAL A 171 13.53 8.00 -21.97
CA VAL A 171 12.92 7.56 -23.24
C VAL A 171 12.62 8.75 -24.15
N HIS A 172 11.98 9.78 -23.60
CA HIS A 172 11.75 11.06 -24.25
C HIS A 172 11.68 12.16 -23.19
N PRO A 173 12.31 13.33 -23.41
CA PRO A 173 12.32 14.39 -22.41
C PRO A 173 10.93 14.84 -21.95
N ILE A 174 10.74 14.87 -20.64
CA ILE A 174 9.53 15.43 -20.01
C ILE A 174 9.66 16.95 -19.96
N SER A 175 8.65 17.66 -20.46
CA SER A 175 8.62 19.13 -20.45
C SER A 175 8.06 19.69 -19.15
N ALA A 176 7.03 19.05 -18.59
CA ALA A 176 6.34 19.51 -17.40
C ALA A 176 5.89 18.36 -16.50
N LEU A 177 5.97 18.58 -15.19
CA LEU A 177 5.39 17.72 -14.17
C LEU A 177 4.25 18.44 -13.46
N GLN A 178 3.06 17.85 -13.50
CA GLN A 178 1.89 18.37 -12.79
C GLN A 178 1.72 17.68 -11.43
N MET A 179 1.79 18.46 -10.34
CA MET A 179 1.75 17.97 -8.95
C MET A 179 0.85 18.82 -8.06
N GLU A 180 0.32 18.26 -6.97
CA GLU A 180 -0.32 19.08 -5.93
C GLU A 180 0.77 19.84 -5.19
N TRP A 181 0.79 21.17 -5.30
CA TRP A 181 1.77 21.99 -4.57
C TRP A 181 1.13 23.32 -4.17
N SER A 182 1.17 23.61 -2.87
CA SER A 182 0.64 24.84 -2.28
C SER A 182 1.28 25.04 -0.90
N LEU A 183 0.97 26.14 -0.22
CA LEU A 183 1.33 26.31 1.19
C LEU A 183 0.84 25.14 2.09
N TRP A 184 -0.22 24.41 1.69
CA TRP A 184 -0.81 23.30 2.46
C TRP A 184 -0.32 21.91 2.04
N THR A 185 0.35 21.79 0.89
CA THR A 185 0.84 20.52 0.36
C THR A 185 2.22 20.78 -0.22
N ARG A 186 3.26 20.37 0.51
CA ARG A 186 4.68 20.59 0.15
C ARG A 186 5.49 19.29 0.11
N ASP A 187 4.80 18.14 0.06
CA ASP A 187 5.38 16.79 0.07
C ASP A 187 6.34 16.52 -1.11
N ILE A 188 6.35 17.40 -2.12
CA ILE A 188 7.18 17.26 -3.32
C ILE A 188 8.53 17.99 -3.22
N GLU A 189 8.72 18.83 -2.20
CA GLU A 189 9.87 19.76 -2.13
C GLU A 189 11.20 19.06 -1.88
N ASP A 190 11.19 17.94 -1.14
CA ASP A 190 12.43 17.25 -0.75
C ASP A 190 13.02 16.41 -1.87
N GLU A 191 12.19 15.82 -2.74
CA GLU A 191 12.64 14.84 -3.74
C GLU A 191 12.28 15.24 -5.17
N ILE A 192 11.00 15.55 -5.42
CA ILE A 192 10.48 15.77 -6.78
C ILE A 192 10.96 17.11 -7.34
N VAL A 193 10.90 18.19 -6.55
CA VAL A 193 11.33 19.53 -6.99
C VAL A 193 12.83 19.54 -7.37
N PRO A 194 13.76 18.97 -6.57
CA PRO A 194 15.16 18.84 -6.96
C PRO A 194 15.34 18.08 -8.27
N VAL A 195 14.66 16.95 -8.46
CA VAL A 195 14.75 16.13 -9.67
C VAL A 195 14.23 16.88 -10.90
N CYS A 196 13.11 17.61 -10.77
CA CYS A 196 12.59 18.44 -11.85
C CYS A 196 13.58 19.55 -12.21
N ARG A 197 14.20 20.19 -11.23
CA ARG A 197 15.23 21.22 -11.46
C ARG A 197 16.47 20.64 -12.16
N GLU A 198 16.94 19.48 -11.71
CA GLU A 198 18.06 18.75 -12.30
C GLU A 198 17.81 18.40 -13.77
N LEU A 199 16.63 17.86 -14.08
CA LEU A 199 16.26 17.42 -15.43
C LEU A 199 15.71 18.56 -16.31
N GLY A 200 15.64 19.79 -15.78
CA GLY A 200 15.09 20.93 -16.52
C GLY A 200 13.60 20.80 -16.84
N ILE A 201 12.83 20.12 -16.01
CA ILE A 201 11.39 19.90 -16.12
C ILE A 201 10.65 21.08 -15.45
N GLY A 202 9.66 21.65 -16.13
CA GLY A 202 8.77 22.68 -15.57
C GLY A 202 7.81 22.11 -14.52
N LEU A 203 7.42 22.90 -13.53
CA LEU A 203 6.47 22.47 -12.48
C LEU A 203 5.12 23.15 -12.70
N VAL A 204 4.05 22.35 -12.75
CA VAL A 204 2.67 22.82 -12.92
C VAL A 204 1.85 22.46 -11.68
N PRO A 205 1.80 23.33 -10.66
CA PRO A 205 0.99 23.09 -9.47
C PRO A 205 -0.52 23.07 -9.75
N TYR A 206 -1.18 21.95 -9.43
CA TYR A 206 -2.64 21.90 -9.32
C TYR A 206 -3.09 22.08 -7.87
N SER A 207 -4.36 22.49 -7.70
CA SER A 207 -4.91 22.90 -6.40
C SER A 207 -4.03 23.89 -5.60
N PRO A 208 -3.43 24.92 -6.24
CA PRO A 208 -2.45 25.80 -5.61
C PRO A 208 -3.01 26.62 -4.44
N LEU A 209 -4.33 26.69 -4.30
CA LEU A 209 -5.07 27.35 -3.22
C LEU A 209 -5.50 26.38 -2.10
N GLY A 210 -4.79 25.25 -1.94
CA GLY A 210 -5.06 24.27 -0.88
C GLY A 210 -6.45 23.65 -0.99
N ARG A 211 -6.87 23.25 -2.19
CA ARG A 211 -8.21 22.66 -2.47
C ARG A 211 -9.40 23.50 -1.98
N GLY A 212 -9.29 24.82 -2.06
CA GLY A 212 -10.40 25.73 -1.79
C GLY A 212 -10.36 26.38 -0.40
N PHE A 213 -9.37 26.08 0.45
CA PHE A 213 -9.11 26.82 1.68
C PHE A 213 -8.90 28.30 1.40
N PHE A 214 -8.02 28.63 0.46
CA PHE A 214 -7.74 30.04 0.12
C PHE A 214 -8.78 30.68 -0.79
N GLY A 215 -9.60 29.87 -1.47
CA GLY A 215 -10.72 30.35 -2.28
C GLY A 215 -11.99 30.66 -1.48
N GLY A 216 -11.97 30.53 -0.15
CA GLY A 216 -13.12 30.78 0.74
C GLY A 216 -14.16 29.66 0.79
N LYS A 217 -14.07 28.65 -0.07
CA LYS A 217 -15.04 27.54 -0.17
C LYS A 217 -15.05 26.65 1.07
N ALA A 218 -13.90 26.50 1.74
CA ALA A 218 -13.79 25.73 2.98
C ALA A 218 -14.63 26.30 4.15
N PHE A 219 -15.10 27.55 4.02
CA PHE A 219 -15.81 28.30 5.06
C PHE A 219 -17.27 28.58 4.71
N ALA A 220 -17.78 28.04 3.60
CA ALA A 220 -19.17 28.22 3.19
C ALA A 220 -20.15 27.64 4.24
N GLU A 221 -21.26 28.33 4.51
CA GLU A 221 -22.28 27.87 5.46
C GLU A 221 -23.21 26.80 4.85
N SER A 222 -23.38 26.80 3.52
CA SER A 222 -24.29 25.88 2.82
C SER A 222 -23.72 24.46 2.68
N SER A 223 -24.59 23.45 2.84
CA SER A 223 -24.25 22.04 2.66
C SER A 223 -23.84 21.72 1.22
N ASP A 224 -24.42 22.40 0.24
CA ASP A 224 -24.22 22.10 -1.19
C ASP A 224 -22.83 22.57 -1.70
N GLU A 225 -22.31 23.69 -1.18
CA GLU A 225 -20.93 24.11 -1.48
C GLU A 225 -19.90 23.21 -0.78
N LYS A 226 -20.23 22.63 0.39
CA LYS A 226 -19.39 21.64 1.09
C LYS A 226 -19.36 20.28 0.38
N ILE A 227 -20.49 19.83 -0.18
CA ILE A 227 -20.58 18.60 -0.98
C ILE A 227 -19.68 18.69 -2.22
N SER A 228 -19.50 19.89 -2.77
CA SER A 228 -18.68 20.12 -3.98
C SER A 228 -17.17 19.89 -3.81
N MET A 229 -16.67 19.93 -2.56
CA MET A 229 -15.23 19.83 -2.27
C MET A 229 -14.73 18.38 -2.23
N GLY A 230 -15.62 17.40 -2.36
CA GLY A 230 -15.33 16.00 -2.04
C GLY A 230 -15.07 15.82 -0.54
N ARG A 231 -15.18 14.57 -0.05
CA ARG A 231 -14.79 14.21 1.33
C ARG A 231 -13.27 14.25 1.49
N HIS A 232 -12.67 15.44 1.51
CA HIS A 232 -11.24 15.60 1.72
C HIS A 232 -10.95 15.67 3.23
N PRO A 233 -10.07 14.81 3.80
CA PRO A 233 -9.84 14.74 5.25
C PRO A 233 -9.48 16.07 5.93
N ARG A 234 -8.78 16.96 5.21
CA ARG A 234 -8.45 18.33 5.66
C ARG A 234 -9.65 19.23 5.93
N LEU A 235 -10.78 18.96 5.29
CA LEU A 235 -11.99 19.77 5.32
C LEU A 235 -13.06 19.19 6.27
N GLU A 236 -12.71 18.18 7.07
CA GLU A 236 -13.64 17.45 7.92
C GLU A 236 -13.27 17.54 9.41
N GLY A 237 -14.31 17.62 10.25
CA GLY A 237 -14.20 17.52 11.72
C GLY A 237 -13.11 18.39 12.33
N GLU A 238 -12.34 17.80 13.27
CA GLU A 238 -11.24 18.48 13.97
C GLU A 238 -10.09 18.90 13.04
N ASN A 239 -9.90 18.24 11.89
CA ASN A 239 -8.86 18.62 10.93
C ASN A 239 -9.18 19.99 10.32
N LEU A 240 -10.44 20.24 10.01
CA LEU A 240 -10.87 21.55 9.52
C LEU A 240 -10.52 22.62 10.54
N ASP A 241 -10.86 22.43 11.81
CA ASP A 241 -10.63 23.42 12.87
C ASP A 241 -9.13 23.71 13.08
N LYS A 242 -8.27 22.68 13.04
CA LYS A 242 -6.81 22.85 13.08
C LYS A 242 -6.32 23.67 11.87
N ASN A 243 -6.81 23.36 10.68
CA ASN A 243 -6.43 24.07 9.47
C ASN A 243 -6.94 25.52 9.43
N LYS A 244 -8.06 25.84 10.12
CA LYS A 244 -8.53 27.24 10.27
C LYS A 244 -7.50 28.11 10.98
N ILE A 245 -6.81 27.57 11.99
CA ILE A 245 -5.78 28.30 12.74
C ILE A 245 -4.64 28.72 11.79
N LEU A 246 -4.19 27.79 10.95
CA LEU A 246 -3.15 28.06 9.95
C LEU A 246 -3.63 29.10 8.93
N PHE A 247 -4.88 28.98 8.47
CA PHE A 247 -5.48 29.97 7.57
C PHE A 247 -5.52 31.37 8.19
N THR A 248 -5.85 31.51 9.48
CA THR A 248 -5.83 32.80 10.19
C THR A 248 -4.42 33.40 10.26
N ARG A 249 -3.37 32.58 10.42
CA ARG A 249 -1.97 33.06 10.38
C ARG A 249 -1.63 33.67 9.03
N VAL A 250 -1.98 32.98 7.93
CA VAL A 250 -1.78 33.50 6.56
C VAL A 250 -2.63 34.75 6.32
N GLY A 251 -3.85 34.82 6.88
CA GLY A 251 -4.69 36.01 6.80
C GLY A 251 -4.02 37.27 7.35
N LYS A 252 -3.37 37.18 8.50
CA LYS A 252 -2.61 38.30 9.09
C LYS A 252 -1.44 38.75 8.23
N LEU A 253 -0.75 37.81 7.59
CA LEU A 253 0.31 38.13 6.64
C LEU A 253 -0.26 38.78 5.37
N ALA A 254 -1.40 38.31 4.89
CA ALA A 254 -2.08 38.93 3.75
C ALA A 254 -2.45 40.40 4.02
N GLU A 255 -2.92 40.72 5.23
CA GLU A 255 -3.16 42.10 5.67
C GLU A 255 -1.87 42.95 5.64
N LYS A 256 -0.74 42.42 6.13
CA LYS A 256 0.58 43.08 6.08
C LYS A 256 1.01 43.41 4.64
N HIS A 257 0.66 42.55 3.69
CA HIS A 257 0.95 42.73 2.26
C HIS A 257 -0.18 43.41 1.47
N GLU A 258 -1.20 43.95 2.15
CA GLU A 258 -2.36 44.62 1.53
C GLU A 258 -3.02 43.79 0.41
N CYS A 259 -3.11 42.47 0.61
CA CYS A 259 -3.62 41.54 -0.40
C CYS A 259 -4.55 40.50 0.22
N THR A 260 -5.19 39.69 -0.65
CA THR A 260 -5.99 38.56 -0.18
C THR A 260 -5.12 37.35 0.17
N PRO A 261 -5.56 36.47 1.08
CA PRO A 261 -4.83 35.21 1.35
C PRO A 261 -4.59 34.36 0.10
N ALA A 262 -5.53 34.37 -0.86
CA ALA A 262 -5.37 33.68 -2.14
C ALA A 262 -4.26 34.28 -3.01
N GLN A 263 -4.19 35.62 -3.10
CA GLN A 263 -3.10 36.29 -3.81
C GLN A 263 -1.76 35.96 -3.17
N LEU A 264 -1.67 36.03 -1.84
CA LEU A 264 -0.43 35.76 -1.13
C LEU A 264 0.03 34.31 -1.29
N ALA A 265 -0.88 33.34 -1.19
CA ALA A 265 -0.56 31.92 -1.39
C ALA A 265 -0.08 31.61 -2.82
N LEU A 266 -0.68 32.24 -3.83
CA LEU A 266 -0.23 32.10 -5.23
C LEU A 266 1.11 32.79 -5.46
N ALA A 267 1.32 34.00 -4.90
CA ALA A 267 2.59 34.71 -5.00
C ALA A 267 3.73 33.91 -4.36
N TRP A 268 3.50 33.28 -3.21
CA TRP A 268 4.46 32.36 -2.58
C TRP A 268 4.86 31.21 -3.51
N LEU A 269 3.89 30.62 -4.20
CA LEU A 269 4.13 29.50 -5.10
C LEU A 269 4.85 29.93 -6.39
N LEU A 270 4.49 31.10 -6.93
CA LEU A 270 5.15 31.72 -8.08
C LEU A 270 6.62 32.05 -7.77
N HIS A 271 6.95 32.38 -6.52
CA HIS A 271 8.31 32.66 -6.06
C HIS A 271 9.21 31.41 -6.04
N GLN A 272 8.65 30.20 -6.05
CA GLN A 272 9.44 28.96 -5.97
C GLN A 272 10.33 28.69 -7.20
N GLY A 273 10.11 29.41 -8.30
CA GLY A 273 10.98 29.41 -9.47
C GLY A 273 10.34 29.95 -10.74
N ASP A 274 11.17 30.37 -11.69
CA ASP A 274 10.72 30.94 -12.98
C ASP A 274 9.93 29.93 -13.84
N ASN A 275 10.21 28.63 -13.70
CA ASN A 275 9.53 27.54 -14.40
C ASN A 275 8.36 26.92 -13.60
N VAL A 276 7.90 27.57 -12.52
CA VAL A 276 6.70 27.18 -11.77
C VAL A 276 5.49 27.95 -12.31
N VAL A 277 4.49 27.23 -12.82
CA VAL A 277 3.27 27.79 -13.45
C VAL A 277 2.03 27.17 -12.81
N PRO A 278 1.46 27.79 -11.76
CA PRO A 278 0.26 27.27 -11.11
C PRO A 278 -0.98 27.43 -11.98
N ILE A 279 -1.94 26.52 -11.83
CA ILE A 279 -3.19 26.47 -12.62
C ILE A 279 -4.45 26.58 -11.73
N PRO A 280 -4.66 27.71 -11.02
CA PRO A 280 -5.86 27.86 -10.18
C PRO A 280 -7.12 27.94 -11.04
N GLY A 281 -8.03 26.97 -10.89
CA GLY A 281 -9.34 26.98 -11.52
C GLY A 281 -10.36 27.83 -10.77
N THR A 282 -11.29 28.46 -11.49
CA THR A 282 -12.39 29.22 -10.91
C THR A 282 -13.62 29.26 -11.82
N THR A 283 -14.80 29.38 -11.21
CA THR A 283 -16.07 29.62 -11.91
C THR A 283 -16.54 31.08 -11.82
N LYS A 284 -15.78 31.95 -11.13
CA LYS A 284 -16.15 33.35 -10.84
C LYS A 284 -15.07 34.30 -11.35
N ILE A 285 -15.45 35.35 -12.09
CA ILE A 285 -14.56 36.38 -12.63
C ILE A 285 -13.77 37.11 -11.54
N LYS A 286 -14.43 37.48 -10.44
CA LYS A 286 -13.75 38.11 -9.30
C LYS A 286 -12.57 37.28 -8.77
N ASN A 287 -12.71 35.95 -8.74
CA ASN A 287 -11.64 35.06 -8.30
C ASN A 287 -10.52 34.95 -9.35
N LEU A 288 -10.86 35.06 -10.64
CA LEU A 288 -9.87 35.15 -11.72
C LEU A 288 -9.02 36.42 -11.56
N ASP A 289 -9.66 37.57 -11.28
CA ASP A 289 -8.95 38.84 -11.00
C ASP A 289 -8.04 38.73 -9.77
N VAL A 290 -8.51 38.09 -8.71
CA VAL A 290 -7.70 37.78 -7.51
C VAL A 290 -6.49 36.93 -7.89
N ASN A 291 -6.67 35.85 -8.66
CA ASN A 291 -5.57 34.98 -9.08
C ASN A 291 -4.53 35.75 -9.91
N ILE A 292 -4.96 36.55 -10.88
CA ILE A 292 -4.07 37.36 -11.73
C ILE A 292 -3.34 38.42 -10.91
N GLY A 293 -4.02 39.05 -9.95
CA GLY A 293 -3.42 40.04 -9.07
C GLY A 293 -2.25 39.51 -8.22
N SER A 294 -2.12 38.19 -8.05
CA SER A 294 -0.97 37.59 -7.35
C SER A 294 0.37 37.87 -8.04
N LEU A 295 0.37 38.05 -9.37
CA LEU A 295 1.56 38.37 -10.17
C LEU A 295 2.14 39.76 -9.86
N GLY A 296 1.34 40.65 -9.27
CA GLY A 296 1.77 41.98 -8.85
C GLY A 296 2.47 42.00 -7.49
N LEU A 297 2.39 40.92 -6.71
CA LEU A 297 3.01 40.84 -5.39
C LEU A 297 4.50 40.49 -5.52
N LYS A 298 5.34 41.31 -4.90
CA LYS A 298 6.78 41.05 -4.78
C LYS A 298 7.07 40.59 -3.37
N LEU A 299 7.40 39.31 -3.22
CA LEU A 299 7.82 38.74 -1.95
C LEU A 299 9.34 38.76 -1.86
N THR A 300 9.85 39.09 -0.68
CA THR A 300 11.26 38.89 -0.34
C THR A 300 11.48 37.45 0.13
N GLU A 301 12.73 36.99 0.20
CA GLU A 301 13.05 35.68 0.78
C GLU A 301 12.56 35.56 2.23
N ASP A 302 12.59 36.65 3.00
CA ASP A 302 12.07 36.69 4.36
C ASP A 302 10.55 36.52 4.39
N ASP A 303 9.81 37.15 3.46
CA ASP A 303 8.35 36.97 3.36
C ASP A 303 7.98 35.53 3.01
N VAL A 304 8.73 34.92 2.08
CA VAL A 304 8.54 33.52 1.68
C VAL A 304 8.80 32.56 2.83
N LYS A 305 9.85 32.84 3.61
CA LYS A 305 10.16 32.08 4.83
C LYS A 305 9.08 32.27 5.89
N GLU A 306 8.65 33.50 6.15
CA GLU A 306 7.59 33.83 7.11
C GLU A 306 6.27 33.12 6.74
N LEU A 307 5.91 33.08 5.47
CA LEU A 307 4.74 32.35 4.97
C LEU A 307 4.84 30.84 5.14
N SER A 308 6.04 30.30 4.89
CA SER A 308 6.33 28.88 5.07
C SER A 308 6.26 28.48 6.55
N ASP A 309 6.79 29.32 7.45
CA ASP A 309 6.77 29.12 8.90
C ASP A 309 5.37 29.34 9.49
N ALA A 310 4.53 30.18 8.86
CA ALA A 310 3.14 30.34 9.25
C ALA A 310 2.30 29.08 9.00
N VAL A 311 2.76 28.19 8.12
CA VAL A 311 2.09 26.95 7.73
C VAL A 311 3.08 25.78 7.77
N PRO A 312 3.54 25.36 8.96
CA PRO A 312 4.41 24.19 9.07
C PRO A 312 3.66 22.95 8.58
N ILE A 313 4.27 22.17 7.69
CA ILE A 313 3.63 20.96 7.15
C ILE A 313 3.25 19.96 8.25
N SER A 314 4.04 19.88 9.31
CA SER A 314 3.74 19.07 10.49
C SER A 314 2.45 19.48 11.22
N GLU A 315 1.98 20.73 11.04
CA GLU A 315 0.74 21.24 11.64
C GLU A 315 -0.48 21.12 10.71
N VAL A 316 -0.29 20.85 9.41
CA VAL A 316 -1.40 20.68 8.45
C VAL A 316 -2.13 19.38 8.76
N ALA A 317 -3.40 19.48 9.18
CA ALA A 317 -4.19 18.35 9.64
C ALA A 317 -4.96 17.69 8.49
N GLY A 318 -4.93 16.37 8.39
CA GLY A 318 -5.55 15.61 7.31
C GLY A 318 -4.61 15.43 6.11
N ALA A 319 -4.38 14.17 5.72
CA ALA A 319 -3.52 13.84 4.58
C ALA A 319 -4.09 14.42 3.26
N SER A 320 -3.21 14.94 2.39
CA SER A 320 -3.47 15.07 0.94
C SER A 320 -3.73 13.69 0.32
N ASP A 321 -4.38 13.65 -0.84
CA ASP A 321 -4.38 12.46 -1.71
C ASP A 321 -2.94 11.99 -1.99
N TYR A 322 -2.00 12.95 -2.11
CA TYR A 322 -0.58 12.65 -2.20
C TYR A 322 -0.03 12.05 -0.92
N ASN A 323 -0.40 12.50 0.31
CA ASN A 323 -0.03 11.84 1.56
C ASN A 323 -0.70 10.48 1.76
N PHE A 324 -1.87 10.21 1.18
CA PHE A 324 -2.45 8.87 1.15
C PHE A 324 -1.67 7.94 0.21
N LEU A 325 -1.20 8.48 -0.92
CA LEU A 325 -0.31 7.79 -1.85
C LEU A 325 1.16 7.81 -1.41
N SER A 326 1.58 8.76 -0.56
CA SER A 326 2.96 9.04 -0.15
C SER A 326 3.34 8.52 1.22
N LYS A 327 2.36 8.36 2.14
CA LYS A 327 2.50 7.42 3.26
C LYS A 327 2.58 5.98 2.77
N ASN A 328 2.02 5.68 1.60
CA ASN A 328 2.32 4.45 0.84
C ASN A 328 3.61 4.57 -0.02
N LYS A 329 4.39 5.65 0.10
CA LYS A 329 5.60 5.98 -0.70
C LYS A 329 6.84 6.26 0.14
N MET A 330 6.75 6.22 1.47
CA MET A 330 7.90 5.76 2.28
C MET A 330 8.12 4.25 2.16
N GLU A 331 7.25 3.56 1.41
CA GLU A 331 7.57 2.31 0.74
C GLU A 331 7.85 2.61 -0.74
N GLU A 332 8.86 3.46 -1.04
CA GLU A 332 9.75 3.00 -2.10
C GLU A 332 10.17 1.61 -1.66
N GLU A 333 9.91 0.63 -2.53
CA GLU A 333 10.44 -0.71 -2.42
C GLU A 333 11.96 -0.60 -2.41
N LYS A 334 12.54 -0.24 -1.25
CA LYS A 334 13.71 -0.97 -0.79
C LYS A 334 13.27 -2.39 -0.93
N GLN A 335 13.78 -3.04 -1.97
CA GLN A 335 13.82 -4.48 -2.02
C GLN A 335 14.30 -4.88 -0.64
N VAL A 336 13.36 -5.35 0.19
CA VAL A 336 13.70 -5.86 1.51
C VAL A 336 14.51 -7.08 1.15
N ASP A 337 15.83 -6.95 1.24
CA ASP A 337 16.71 -8.09 1.14
C ASP A 337 16.40 -8.93 2.38
N PHE A 338 15.42 -9.82 2.25
CA PHE A 338 15.00 -10.67 3.33
C PHE A 338 16.22 -11.51 3.69
N PRO A 339 16.77 -11.34 4.90
CA PRO A 339 17.92 -12.12 5.27
C PRO A 339 17.52 -13.59 5.18
N THR A 340 18.32 -14.35 4.44
CA THR A 340 18.23 -15.80 4.48
C THR A 340 18.72 -16.24 5.86
N VAL A 341 17.91 -17.02 6.56
CA VAL A 341 18.23 -17.56 7.88
C VAL A 341 18.22 -19.08 7.86
N LYS A 342 19.08 -19.66 8.71
CA LYS A 342 19.09 -21.09 8.93
C LYS A 342 17.92 -21.46 9.85
N LEU A 343 17.04 -22.32 9.38
CA LEU A 343 15.94 -22.86 10.18
C LEU A 343 16.35 -24.21 10.77
N GLY A 344 16.88 -24.14 11.99
CA GLY A 344 17.55 -25.25 12.65
C GLY A 344 18.97 -25.51 12.11
N ASN A 345 19.61 -26.57 12.62
CA ASN A 345 21.03 -26.83 12.35
C ASN A 345 21.31 -27.79 11.19
N GLN A 346 20.28 -28.22 10.44
CA GLN A 346 20.43 -29.29 9.44
C GLN A 346 20.77 -28.78 8.03
N GLY A 347 20.86 -27.46 7.85
CA GLY A 347 21.18 -26.83 6.56
C GLY A 347 19.97 -26.27 5.79
N LEU A 348 18.77 -26.29 6.37
CA LEU A 348 17.61 -25.61 5.79
C LEU A 348 17.80 -24.09 5.89
N GLU A 349 17.74 -23.41 4.75
CA GLU A 349 17.83 -21.96 4.64
C GLU A 349 16.54 -21.42 4.03
N VAL A 350 15.97 -20.38 4.65
CA VAL A 350 14.66 -19.80 4.33
C VAL A 350 14.70 -18.28 4.43
N SER A 351 13.74 -17.60 3.80
CA SER A 351 13.48 -16.19 4.09
C SER A 351 13.07 -16.00 5.56
N LYS A 352 13.58 -14.95 6.23
CA LYS A 352 13.26 -14.64 7.64
C LYS A 352 11.77 -14.44 7.93
N LEU A 353 10.99 -14.15 6.89
CA LEU A 353 9.53 -14.19 6.91
C LEU A 353 9.06 -15.22 5.89
N GLY A 354 8.20 -16.15 6.31
CA GLY A 354 7.52 -17.07 5.40
C GLY A 354 6.09 -16.62 5.10
N PHE A 355 5.40 -17.38 4.25
CA PHE A 355 4.00 -17.11 3.90
C PHE A 355 3.11 -18.32 4.19
N GLY A 356 2.08 -18.11 5.01
CA GLY A 356 1.07 -19.13 5.33
C GLY A 356 -0.02 -19.20 4.27
N CYS A 357 -0.11 -20.30 3.54
CA CYS A 357 -1.00 -20.44 2.38
C CYS A 357 -2.46 -20.76 2.75
N MET A 358 -2.75 -21.13 4.00
CA MET A 358 -4.08 -21.60 4.44
C MET A 358 -5.24 -20.68 4.01
N GLY A 359 -5.05 -19.36 4.13
CA GLY A 359 -6.07 -18.38 3.80
C GLY A 359 -6.48 -18.34 2.33
N LEU A 360 -5.61 -18.80 1.41
CA LEU A 360 -5.86 -18.76 -0.03
C LEU A 360 -7.03 -19.66 -0.46
N THR A 361 -7.25 -20.77 0.25
CA THR A 361 -8.36 -21.70 -0.01
C THR A 361 -9.45 -21.66 1.07
N GLY A 362 -9.53 -20.55 1.81
CA GLY A 362 -10.58 -20.31 2.79
C GLY A 362 -10.31 -20.96 4.15
N ALA A 363 -10.49 -20.17 5.20
CA ALA A 363 -10.47 -20.59 6.61
C ALA A 363 -11.00 -19.47 7.50
N TYR A 364 -10.37 -18.29 7.41
CA TYR A 364 -10.80 -17.07 8.09
C TYR A 364 -11.71 -16.20 7.23
N ASN A 365 -11.57 -16.32 5.91
CA ASN A 365 -12.33 -15.61 4.89
C ASN A 365 -12.80 -16.60 3.82
N SER A 366 -13.60 -16.12 2.88
CA SER A 366 -13.94 -16.88 1.66
C SER A 366 -12.68 -17.26 0.86
N PRO A 367 -12.67 -18.44 0.20
CA PRO A 367 -11.55 -18.86 -0.63
C PRO A 367 -11.34 -17.89 -1.80
N LEU A 368 -10.09 -17.76 -2.25
CA LEU A 368 -9.76 -17.04 -3.48
C LEU A 368 -9.95 -17.94 -4.70
N THR A 369 -9.98 -17.31 -5.88
CA THR A 369 -9.75 -18.03 -7.13
C THR A 369 -8.28 -18.44 -7.22
N ASP A 370 -7.99 -19.49 -7.99
CA ASP A 370 -6.61 -19.97 -8.20
C ASP A 370 -5.71 -18.84 -8.72
N ASP A 371 -6.14 -18.08 -9.72
CA ASP A 371 -5.38 -16.97 -10.30
C ASP A 371 -4.99 -15.91 -9.25
N ALA A 372 -5.94 -15.55 -8.37
CA ALA A 372 -5.68 -14.57 -7.31
C ALA A 372 -4.73 -15.13 -6.23
N GLY A 373 -4.86 -16.41 -5.89
CA GLY A 373 -3.93 -17.08 -4.97
C GLY A 373 -2.52 -17.20 -5.55
N ILE A 374 -2.40 -17.59 -6.82
CA ILE A 374 -1.14 -17.66 -7.55
C ILE A 374 -0.49 -16.28 -7.62
N ALA A 375 -1.25 -15.22 -7.94
CA ALA A 375 -0.74 -13.85 -7.97
C ALA A 375 -0.15 -13.41 -6.62
N ILE A 376 -0.79 -13.76 -5.50
CA ILE A 376 -0.26 -13.47 -4.15
C ILE A 376 1.06 -14.21 -3.89
N LEU A 377 1.16 -15.49 -4.27
CA LEU A 377 2.39 -16.27 -4.08
C LEU A 377 3.54 -15.74 -4.95
N LYS A 378 3.24 -15.33 -6.19
CA LYS A 378 4.21 -14.68 -7.08
C LYS A 378 4.68 -13.34 -6.53
N GLU A 379 3.77 -12.56 -5.95
CA GLU A 379 4.12 -11.31 -5.28
C GLU A 379 4.96 -11.55 -4.02
N ALA A 380 4.61 -12.54 -3.19
CA ALA A 380 5.41 -12.89 -2.03
C ALA A 380 6.85 -13.26 -2.45
N PHE A 381 6.99 -14.06 -3.51
CA PHE A 381 8.29 -14.42 -4.07
C PHE A 381 9.04 -13.22 -4.66
N SER A 382 8.35 -12.34 -5.41
CA SER A 382 8.97 -11.14 -5.99
C SER A 382 9.54 -10.20 -4.92
N LYS A 383 8.95 -10.22 -3.71
CA LYS A 383 9.43 -9.48 -2.53
C LYS A 383 10.42 -10.24 -1.65
N GLY A 384 10.94 -11.39 -2.10
CA GLY A 384 12.00 -12.12 -1.41
C GLY A 384 11.53 -13.17 -0.39
N ILE A 385 10.22 -13.44 -0.30
CA ILE A 385 9.72 -14.57 0.51
C ILE A 385 9.89 -15.86 -0.28
N THR A 386 10.70 -16.78 0.25
CA THR A 386 11.01 -18.07 -0.38
C THR A 386 10.42 -19.25 0.39
N PHE A 387 9.96 -19.04 1.62
CA PHE A 387 9.38 -20.09 2.46
C PHE A 387 7.85 -20.09 2.45
N PHE A 388 7.26 -21.10 1.81
CA PHE A 388 5.81 -21.25 1.68
C PHE A 388 5.30 -22.42 2.52
N ASP A 389 4.32 -22.15 3.38
CA ASP A 389 3.74 -23.13 4.30
C ASP A 389 2.30 -23.50 3.87
N THR A 390 2.07 -24.79 3.63
CA THR A 390 0.75 -25.38 3.29
C THR A 390 0.50 -26.66 4.11
N SER A 391 -0.59 -27.38 3.86
CA SER A 391 -0.92 -28.67 4.49
C SER A 391 -1.94 -29.43 3.65
N ASP A 392 -1.92 -30.76 3.73
CA ASP A 392 -2.94 -31.62 3.13
C ASP A 392 -4.39 -31.29 3.55
N VAL A 393 -4.61 -30.84 4.79
CA VAL A 393 -5.95 -30.52 5.33
C VAL A 393 -6.49 -29.15 4.91
N TYR A 394 -5.67 -28.27 4.31
CA TYR A 394 -6.14 -26.94 3.86
C TYR A 394 -6.95 -27.07 2.57
N GLY A 395 -8.18 -26.53 2.55
CA GLY A 395 -9.07 -26.62 1.39
C GLY A 395 -10.28 -27.55 1.56
N PRO A 396 -10.17 -28.79 2.08
CA PRO A 396 -9.03 -29.71 2.16
C PRO A 396 -8.45 -30.14 0.80
N HIS A 397 -7.17 -30.51 0.78
CA HIS A 397 -6.38 -30.95 -0.38
C HIS A 397 -6.25 -29.96 -1.55
N THR A 398 -7.08 -28.92 -1.64
CA THR A 398 -7.03 -27.94 -2.73
C THR A 398 -5.91 -26.92 -2.57
N ASN A 399 -5.45 -26.65 -1.35
CA ASN A 399 -4.39 -25.66 -1.12
C ASN A 399 -3.05 -26.11 -1.71
N GLU A 400 -2.67 -27.37 -1.50
CA GLU A 400 -1.48 -27.95 -2.13
C GLU A 400 -1.57 -27.95 -3.67
N VAL A 401 -2.76 -28.14 -4.23
CA VAL A 401 -2.97 -28.03 -5.69
C VAL A 401 -2.78 -26.60 -6.18
N LEU A 402 -3.32 -25.61 -5.46
CA LEU A 402 -3.13 -24.18 -5.78
C LEU A 402 -1.66 -23.78 -5.68
N VAL A 403 -0.98 -24.18 -4.61
CA VAL A 403 0.46 -23.91 -4.43
C VAL A 403 1.28 -24.61 -5.52
N GLY A 404 0.97 -25.86 -5.86
CA GLY A 404 1.61 -26.59 -6.95
C GLY A 404 1.47 -25.88 -8.30
N LYS A 405 0.30 -25.30 -8.60
CA LYS A 405 0.11 -24.45 -9.80
C LYS A 405 1.03 -23.23 -9.78
N ALA A 406 1.13 -22.53 -8.65
CA ALA A 406 2.03 -21.38 -8.52
C ALA A 406 3.51 -21.78 -8.68
N LEU A 407 3.93 -22.93 -8.15
CA LEU A 407 5.30 -23.42 -8.26
C LEU A 407 5.73 -23.72 -9.70
N LYS A 408 4.80 -24.03 -10.61
CA LYS A 408 5.11 -24.19 -12.05
C LYS A 408 5.53 -22.88 -12.72
N GLU A 409 5.14 -21.75 -12.14
CA GLU A 409 5.43 -20.41 -12.65
C GLU A 409 6.58 -19.73 -11.89
N LEU A 410 7.20 -20.43 -10.94
CA LEU A 410 8.25 -19.92 -10.08
C LEU A 410 9.48 -20.83 -10.13
N PRO A 411 10.69 -20.31 -9.85
CA PRO A 411 11.90 -21.14 -9.82
C PRO A 411 11.89 -22.06 -8.58
N ARG A 412 11.46 -23.32 -8.78
CA ARG A 412 11.28 -24.32 -7.71
C ARG A 412 12.53 -24.51 -6.84
N ASP A 413 13.72 -24.41 -7.40
CA ASP A 413 15.01 -24.53 -6.72
C ASP A 413 15.28 -23.41 -5.71
N LYS A 414 14.63 -22.25 -5.87
CA LYS A 414 14.76 -21.09 -4.97
C LYS A 414 13.68 -21.04 -3.88
N ILE A 415 12.73 -21.96 -3.88
CA ILE A 415 11.59 -21.97 -2.96
C ILE A 415 11.71 -23.15 -2.00
N GLN A 416 11.46 -22.89 -0.72
CA GLN A 416 11.34 -23.92 0.31
C GLN A 416 9.86 -24.16 0.57
N ILE A 417 9.37 -25.33 0.15
CA ILE A 417 7.97 -25.72 0.40
C ILE A 417 7.87 -26.52 1.70
N ALA A 418 7.03 -26.04 2.60
CA ALA A 418 6.60 -26.74 3.80
C ALA A 418 5.20 -27.33 3.60
N SER A 419 5.03 -28.63 3.81
CA SER A 419 3.71 -29.25 3.90
C SER A 419 3.59 -30.17 5.11
N LYS A 420 2.39 -30.65 5.41
CA LYS A 420 2.07 -31.38 6.64
C LYS A 420 1.11 -32.52 6.39
N PHE A 421 1.14 -33.49 7.29
CA PHE A 421 0.20 -34.61 7.37
C PHE A 421 -0.31 -34.85 8.80
N GLY A 422 -1.29 -35.73 8.93
CA GLY A 422 -1.63 -36.38 10.20
C GLY A 422 -3.02 -36.08 10.70
N ILE A 423 -3.65 -34.98 10.26
CA ILE A 423 -5.06 -34.71 10.57
C ILE A 423 -5.94 -35.47 9.58
N VAL A 424 -6.76 -36.39 10.09
CA VAL A 424 -7.70 -37.17 9.26
C VAL A 424 -9.05 -36.46 9.13
N GLY A 425 -9.45 -35.72 10.17
CA GLY A 425 -10.73 -35.01 10.21
C GLY A 425 -11.13 -34.64 11.63
N MET A 426 -12.38 -34.18 11.78
CA MET A 426 -12.98 -33.82 13.05
C MET A 426 -14.01 -34.88 13.47
N THR A 427 -14.05 -35.21 14.75
CA THR A 427 -15.08 -36.07 15.37
C THR A 427 -15.73 -35.33 16.55
N PRO A 428 -16.87 -35.81 17.09
CA PRO A 428 -17.43 -35.26 18.33
C PRO A 428 -16.45 -35.28 19.52
N ALA A 429 -15.49 -36.20 19.52
CA ALA A 429 -14.45 -36.32 20.55
C ALA A 429 -13.23 -35.41 20.30
N GLY A 430 -13.21 -34.65 19.21
CA GLY A 430 -12.13 -33.75 18.80
C GLY A 430 -11.47 -34.16 17.48
N THR A 431 -10.30 -33.59 17.22
CA THR A 431 -9.50 -33.87 16.02
C THR A 431 -9.01 -35.33 15.99
N LEU A 432 -9.32 -36.05 14.91
CA LEU A 432 -8.77 -37.38 14.65
C LEU A 432 -7.39 -37.26 14.01
N VAL A 433 -6.38 -37.82 14.66
CA VAL A 433 -4.98 -37.74 14.24
C VAL A 433 -4.45 -39.16 13.96
N LYS A 434 -3.64 -39.30 12.91
CA LYS A 434 -2.93 -40.54 12.57
C LYS A 434 -1.46 -40.27 12.28
N GLY A 435 -0.59 -40.99 12.97
CA GLY A 435 0.86 -40.96 12.84
C GLY A 435 1.47 -42.33 12.49
N THR A 436 0.66 -43.32 12.10
CA THR A 436 1.20 -44.63 11.74
C THR A 436 2.09 -44.53 10.49
N PRO A 437 3.18 -45.30 10.39
CA PRO A 437 4.10 -45.28 9.24
C PRO A 437 3.40 -45.34 7.88
N GLU A 438 2.41 -46.22 7.74
CA GLU A 438 1.68 -46.40 6.49
C GLU A 438 0.91 -45.14 6.10
N TYR A 439 0.37 -44.42 7.08
CA TYR A 439 -0.35 -43.18 6.86
C TYR A 439 0.61 -42.04 6.50
N VAL A 440 1.73 -41.90 7.22
CA VAL A 440 2.81 -40.94 6.91
C VAL A 440 3.22 -41.06 5.44
N ARG A 441 3.53 -42.29 5.01
CA ARG A 441 3.92 -42.60 3.64
C ARG A 441 2.84 -42.17 2.65
N SER A 442 1.62 -42.63 2.87
CA SER A 442 0.51 -42.35 1.95
C SER A 442 0.22 -40.84 1.79
N CYS A 443 0.31 -40.08 2.88
CA CYS A 443 0.14 -38.63 2.85
C CYS A 443 1.28 -37.96 2.06
N CYS A 444 2.53 -38.39 2.27
CA CYS A 444 3.68 -37.81 1.57
C CYS A 444 3.57 -38.01 0.05
N GLU A 445 3.28 -39.23 -0.42
CA GLU A 445 3.08 -39.51 -1.84
C GLU A 445 1.93 -38.67 -2.43
N ALA A 446 0.85 -38.52 -1.67
CA ALA A 446 -0.30 -37.75 -2.12
C ALA A 446 -0.01 -36.23 -2.17
N SER A 447 0.75 -35.70 -1.20
CA SER A 447 1.22 -34.32 -1.19
C SER A 447 2.15 -34.01 -2.35
N LEU A 448 3.13 -34.89 -2.63
CA LEU A 448 4.02 -34.77 -3.80
C LEU A 448 3.22 -34.68 -5.10
N LYS A 449 2.20 -35.54 -5.26
CA LYS A 449 1.32 -35.53 -6.43
C LYS A 449 0.47 -34.25 -6.54
N ARG A 450 -0.07 -33.74 -5.43
CA ARG A 450 -0.92 -32.52 -5.43
C ARG A 450 -0.10 -31.26 -5.70
N LEU A 451 1.08 -31.16 -5.10
CA LEU A 451 2.05 -30.09 -5.33
C LEU A 451 2.70 -30.20 -6.71
N ASP A 452 2.68 -31.39 -7.32
CA ASP A 452 3.35 -31.71 -8.58
C ASP A 452 4.86 -31.44 -8.52
N VAL A 453 5.50 -31.98 -7.47
CA VAL A 453 6.94 -31.84 -7.20
C VAL A 453 7.57 -33.19 -6.89
N GLU A 454 8.88 -33.32 -7.14
CA GLU A 454 9.64 -34.54 -6.84
C GLU A 454 10.03 -34.65 -5.37
N TYR A 455 10.14 -33.51 -4.66
CA TYR A 455 10.48 -33.47 -3.24
C TYR A 455 9.79 -32.30 -2.52
N ILE A 456 9.58 -32.47 -1.21
CA ILE A 456 9.14 -31.42 -0.27
C ILE A 456 10.34 -30.99 0.58
N ASP A 457 10.59 -29.69 0.74
CA ASP A 457 11.75 -29.24 1.51
C ASP A 457 11.57 -29.56 3.00
N LEU A 458 10.42 -29.22 3.59
CA LEU A 458 10.14 -29.46 5.00
C LEU A 458 8.77 -30.14 5.19
N TYR A 459 8.76 -31.30 5.84
CA TYR A 459 7.54 -32.07 6.04
C TYR A 459 7.21 -32.25 7.52
N TYR A 460 6.02 -31.81 7.92
CA TYR A 460 5.59 -31.81 9.31
C TYR A 460 4.60 -32.92 9.63
N GLN A 461 4.74 -33.52 10.81
CA GLN A 461 3.55 -34.04 11.49
C GLN A 461 2.75 -32.84 12.04
N HIS A 462 1.56 -32.59 11.48
CA HIS A 462 0.73 -31.42 11.77
C HIS A 462 0.16 -31.44 13.20
N ARG A 463 -0.24 -32.62 13.66
CA ARG A 463 -0.67 -32.89 15.04
C ARG A 463 -0.11 -34.23 15.48
N VAL A 464 0.29 -34.33 16.74
CA VAL A 464 0.85 -35.55 17.30
C VAL A 464 -0.25 -36.60 17.50
N ASP A 465 -0.01 -37.80 16.99
CA ASP A 465 -0.85 -38.97 17.26
C ASP A 465 -0.49 -39.55 18.64
N THR A 466 -1.35 -39.32 19.62
CA THR A 466 -1.14 -39.75 21.01
C THR A 466 -1.34 -41.25 21.23
N SER A 467 -1.70 -42.01 20.18
CA SER A 467 -1.84 -43.47 20.24
C SER A 467 -0.62 -44.23 19.69
N VAL A 468 0.30 -43.54 19.04
CA VAL A 468 1.48 -44.13 18.36
C VAL A 468 2.76 -43.59 19.00
N PRO A 469 3.73 -44.44 19.39
CA PRO A 469 5.04 -43.96 19.83
C PRO A 469 5.69 -43.11 18.74
N ILE A 470 6.13 -41.91 19.09
CA ILE A 470 6.67 -40.94 18.13
C ILE A 470 7.83 -41.50 17.30
N GLU A 471 8.60 -42.43 17.86
CA GLU A 471 9.72 -43.09 17.19
C GLU A 471 9.28 -43.87 15.94
N LYS A 472 8.06 -44.39 15.91
CA LYS A 472 7.52 -45.08 14.72
C LYS A 472 7.23 -44.09 13.60
N THR A 473 6.60 -42.96 13.93
CA THR A 473 6.32 -41.87 12.97
C THR A 473 7.63 -41.32 12.40
N MET A 474 8.59 -41.01 13.27
CA MET A 474 9.89 -40.49 12.89
C MET A 474 10.73 -41.50 12.10
N GLY A 475 10.59 -42.79 12.40
CA GLY A 475 11.23 -43.86 11.65
C GLY A 475 10.79 -43.88 10.18
N GLU A 476 9.52 -43.60 9.89
CA GLU A 476 9.05 -43.51 8.51
C GLU A 476 9.45 -42.20 7.83
N LEU A 477 9.39 -41.07 8.54
CA LEU A 477 9.88 -39.80 8.03
C LEU A 477 11.38 -39.85 7.69
N LYS A 478 12.18 -40.53 8.50
CA LYS A 478 13.61 -40.78 8.22
C LYS A 478 13.81 -41.52 6.90
N LYS A 479 13.01 -42.56 6.60
CA LYS A 479 13.09 -43.25 5.30
C LYS A 479 12.74 -42.31 4.14
N LEU A 480 11.72 -41.47 4.31
CA LEU A 480 11.35 -40.47 3.31
C LEU A 480 12.48 -39.46 3.04
N VAL A 481 13.28 -39.11 4.05
CA VAL A 481 14.51 -38.32 3.90
C VAL A 481 15.56 -39.10 3.11
N GLU A 482 15.83 -40.35 3.49
CA GLU A 482 16.81 -41.22 2.82
C GLU A 482 16.46 -41.49 1.34
N GLU A 483 15.17 -41.53 1.01
CA GLU A 483 14.66 -41.66 -0.36
C GLU A 483 14.64 -40.34 -1.14
N GLY A 484 14.95 -39.21 -0.50
CA GLY A 484 14.94 -37.88 -1.13
C GLY A 484 13.56 -37.29 -1.40
N LYS A 485 12.48 -37.92 -0.89
CA LYS A 485 11.10 -37.43 -1.05
C LYS A 485 10.81 -36.20 -0.19
N ILE A 486 11.47 -36.13 0.95
CA ILE A 486 11.49 -34.93 1.80
C ILE A 486 12.95 -34.61 2.15
N LYS A 487 13.29 -33.33 2.39
CA LYS A 487 14.65 -32.97 2.81
C LYS A 487 14.79 -32.83 4.32
N TYR A 488 13.78 -32.25 4.98
CA TYR A 488 13.81 -31.92 6.40
C TYR A 488 12.51 -32.33 7.09
N ILE A 489 12.62 -32.64 8.38
CA ILE A 489 11.48 -33.03 9.22
C ILE A 489 11.13 -31.89 10.18
N GLY A 490 9.83 -31.62 10.29
CA GLY A 490 9.27 -30.73 11.30
C GLY A 490 8.21 -31.41 12.17
N LEU A 491 7.92 -30.80 13.32
CA LEU A 491 6.76 -31.14 14.14
C LEU A 491 5.89 -29.90 14.34
N SER A 492 4.60 -30.10 14.63
CA SER A 492 3.67 -29.03 14.96
C SER A 492 2.86 -29.40 16.20
N GLU A 493 2.73 -28.45 17.13
CA GLU A 493 1.98 -28.62 18.39
C GLU A 493 2.40 -29.89 19.18
N ALA A 494 3.72 -30.12 19.30
CA ALA A 494 4.28 -31.26 20.02
C ALA A 494 4.73 -30.88 21.44
N ASN A 495 4.59 -31.80 22.39
CA ASN A 495 5.07 -31.64 23.76
C ASN A 495 6.61 -31.83 23.86
N VAL A 496 7.24 -31.32 24.92
CA VAL A 496 8.67 -31.47 25.23
C VAL A 496 9.14 -32.93 25.15
N ASP A 497 8.43 -33.89 25.77
CA ASP A 497 8.82 -35.31 25.74
C ASP A 497 8.85 -35.84 24.29
N THR A 498 7.78 -35.58 23.55
CA THR A 498 7.64 -35.95 22.14
C THR A 498 8.75 -35.33 21.28
N ILE A 499 9.07 -34.05 21.48
CA ILE A 499 10.14 -33.35 20.75
C ILE A 499 11.49 -34.04 20.98
N ARG A 500 11.87 -34.29 22.24
CA ARG A 500 13.17 -34.90 22.58
C ARG A 500 13.30 -36.30 22.00
N ARG A 501 12.27 -37.13 22.16
CA ARG A 501 12.24 -38.51 21.65
C ARG A 501 12.26 -38.56 20.13
N ALA A 502 11.53 -37.67 19.46
CA ALA A 502 11.55 -37.58 18.01
C ALA A 502 12.94 -37.17 17.49
N HIS A 503 13.54 -36.13 18.08
CA HIS A 503 14.86 -35.62 17.68
C HIS A 503 15.96 -36.68 17.83
N ALA A 504 15.84 -37.58 18.81
CA ALA A 504 16.76 -38.69 19.01
C ALA A 504 16.73 -39.74 17.88
N VAL A 505 15.60 -39.86 17.14
CA VAL A 505 15.47 -40.78 16.00
C VAL A 505 16.01 -40.16 14.71
N HIS A 506 15.66 -38.91 14.44
CA HIS A 506 16.18 -38.11 13.34
C HIS A 506 16.09 -36.62 13.71
N PRO A 507 17.09 -35.78 13.35
CA PRO A 507 17.07 -34.37 13.70
C PRO A 507 15.82 -33.65 13.18
N ILE A 508 15.14 -32.93 14.08
CA ILE A 508 14.04 -32.03 13.73
C ILE A 508 14.64 -30.69 13.32
N SER A 509 14.27 -30.18 12.14
CA SER A 509 14.72 -28.85 11.67
C SER A 509 13.86 -27.72 12.23
N ALA A 510 12.55 -27.93 12.35
CA ALA A 510 11.61 -26.89 12.77
C ALA A 510 10.47 -27.41 13.64
N LEU A 511 10.06 -26.60 14.62
CA LEU A 511 8.82 -26.77 15.37
C LEU A 511 7.86 -25.61 15.04
N GLN A 512 6.67 -25.95 14.54
CA GLN A 512 5.62 -24.97 14.26
C GLN A 512 4.64 -24.86 15.44
N MET A 513 4.47 -23.65 15.98
CA MET A 513 3.67 -23.38 17.19
C MET A 513 2.89 -22.07 17.07
N GLU A 514 1.77 -21.93 17.80
CA GLU A 514 1.15 -20.61 17.94
C GLU A 514 2.02 -19.75 18.85
N TRP A 515 2.51 -18.62 18.33
CA TRP A 515 3.27 -17.66 19.13
C TRP A 515 3.04 -16.24 18.62
N SER A 516 2.58 -15.37 19.51
CA SER A 516 2.34 -13.95 19.25
C SER A 516 2.37 -13.19 20.57
N ILE A 517 2.29 -11.85 20.52
CA ILE A 517 2.05 -11.04 21.72
C ILE A 517 0.80 -11.46 22.52
N TRP A 518 -0.13 -12.20 21.89
CA TRP A 518 -1.39 -12.68 22.47
C TRP A 518 -1.36 -14.11 23.02
N THR A 519 -0.34 -14.88 22.65
CA THR A 519 -0.23 -16.32 22.91
C THR A 519 1.23 -16.65 23.17
N ARG A 520 1.60 -16.85 24.44
CA ARG A 520 2.99 -16.95 24.91
C ARG A 520 3.23 -18.17 25.82
N ASP A 521 2.30 -19.13 25.85
CA ASP A 521 2.36 -20.33 26.70
C ASP A 521 3.53 -21.27 26.38
N ILE A 522 4.22 -21.06 25.25
CA ILE A 522 5.36 -21.88 24.82
C ILE A 522 6.72 -21.38 25.34
N GLU A 523 6.78 -20.17 25.90
CA GLU A 523 8.04 -19.48 26.23
C GLU A 523 8.80 -20.13 27.38
N GLU A 524 8.10 -20.75 28.34
CA GLU A 524 8.71 -21.35 29.53
C GLU A 524 9.35 -22.71 29.26
N GLU A 525 8.74 -23.53 28.40
CA GLU A 525 9.13 -24.94 28.23
C GLU A 525 9.58 -25.27 26.80
N ILE A 526 8.77 -24.93 25.79
CA ILE A 526 9.01 -25.36 24.41
C ILE A 526 10.16 -24.59 23.77
N VAL A 527 10.18 -23.26 23.90
CA VAL A 527 11.20 -22.40 23.30
C VAL A 527 12.61 -22.76 23.80
N PRO A 528 12.87 -22.93 25.11
CA PRO A 528 14.18 -23.36 25.60
C PRO A 528 14.63 -24.72 25.05
N VAL A 529 13.71 -25.69 24.95
CA VAL A 529 14.03 -27.04 24.42
C VAL A 529 14.37 -26.99 22.94
N CYS A 530 13.65 -26.20 22.15
CA CYS A 530 13.98 -26.01 20.74
C CYS A 530 15.38 -25.43 20.57
N ARG A 531 15.73 -24.40 21.36
CA ARG A 531 17.05 -23.78 21.34
C ARG A 531 18.17 -24.71 21.78
N GLU A 532 17.95 -25.48 22.84
CA GLU A 532 18.88 -26.51 23.32
C GLU A 532 19.21 -27.53 22.23
N LEU A 533 18.19 -27.98 21.48
CA LEU A 533 18.32 -28.99 20.43
C LEU A 533 18.68 -28.41 19.05
N GLY A 534 18.80 -27.08 18.92
CA GLY A 534 19.07 -26.43 17.63
C GLY A 534 17.93 -26.58 16.61
N ILE A 535 16.68 -26.56 17.09
CA ILE A 535 15.45 -26.63 16.30
C ILE A 535 14.95 -25.20 16.05
N GLY A 536 14.67 -24.85 14.79
CA GLY A 536 14.07 -23.58 14.43
C GLY A 536 12.60 -23.46 14.87
N LEU A 537 12.14 -22.25 15.16
CA LEU A 537 10.77 -21.97 15.59
C LEU A 537 10.00 -21.32 14.45
N VAL A 538 8.82 -21.87 14.12
CA VAL A 538 7.93 -21.35 13.06
C VAL A 538 6.61 -20.90 13.68
N PRO A 539 6.49 -19.63 14.09
CA PRO A 539 5.23 -19.10 14.62
C PRO A 539 4.11 -19.05 13.58
N TYR A 540 3.00 -19.72 13.86
CA TYR A 540 1.75 -19.53 13.13
C TYR A 540 0.82 -18.55 13.87
N SER A 541 -0.08 -17.90 13.12
CA SER A 541 -0.95 -16.82 13.62
C SER A 541 -0.20 -15.70 14.38
N PRO A 542 0.95 -15.21 13.89
CA PRO A 542 1.80 -14.26 14.62
C PRO A 542 1.13 -12.90 14.91
N ILE A 543 0.05 -12.58 14.18
CA ILE A 543 -0.74 -11.33 14.32
C ILE A 543 -2.05 -11.60 15.10
N GLY A 544 -2.03 -12.57 16.01
CA GLY A 544 -3.20 -12.92 16.84
C GLY A 544 -4.41 -13.34 16.01
N ARG A 545 -4.20 -14.18 14.98
CA ARG A 545 -5.25 -14.61 14.02
C ARG A 545 -5.96 -13.44 13.31
N GLY A 546 -5.26 -12.32 13.15
CA GLY A 546 -5.79 -11.10 12.53
C GLY A 546 -6.33 -10.09 13.53
N PHE A 547 -6.38 -10.39 14.83
CA PHE A 547 -6.82 -9.44 15.86
C PHE A 547 -6.04 -8.11 15.82
N PHE A 548 -4.73 -8.18 15.56
CA PHE A 548 -3.88 -6.99 15.37
C PHE A 548 -3.76 -6.52 13.92
N GLY A 549 -4.47 -7.18 13.01
CA GLY A 549 -4.45 -6.93 11.56
C GLY A 549 -5.30 -5.74 11.11
N GLY A 550 -6.03 -5.08 12.02
CA GLY A 550 -6.75 -3.84 11.74
C GLY A 550 -8.08 -3.71 12.48
N LYS A 551 -8.58 -2.47 12.56
CA LYS A 551 -9.76 -2.08 13.36
C LYS A 551 -11.02 -2.86 12.98
N ALA A 552 -11.17 -3.17 11.69
CA ALA A 552 -12.30 -3.94 11.18
C ALA A 552 -12.42 -5.31 11.87
N VAL A 553 -11.33 -6.00 12.19
CA VAL A 553 -11.36 -7.32 12.86
C VAL A 553 -11.90 -7.22 14.30
N VAL A 554 -11.75 -6.05 14.92
CA VAL A 554 -12.22 -5.77 16.27
C VAL A 554 -13.68 -5.30 16.28
N GLU A 555 -14.15 -4.73 15.17
CA GLU A 555 -15.50 -4.16 15.02
C GLU A 555 -16.49 -5.14 14.39
N SER A 556 -16.07 -5.94 13.39
CA SER A 556 -16.89 -6.94 12.72
C SER A 556 -16.06 -8.08 12.11
N LEU A 557 -16.51 -9.31 12.32
CA LEU A 557 -15.98 -10.49 11.64
C LEU A 557 -16.89 -10.86 10.47
N ASP A 558 -16.31 -11.43 9.41
CA ASP A 558 -17.08 -12.05 8.32
C ASP A 558 -17.98 -13.15 8.88
N GLU A 559 -19.24 -13.21 8.45
CA GLU A 559 -20.23 -14.20 8.92
C GLU A 559 -19.80 -15.65 8.65
N LYS A 560 -18.91 -15.87 7.68
CA LYS A 560 -18.35 -17.19 7.33
C LYS A 560 -16.99 -17.46 8.00
N SER A 561 -16.51 -16.55 8.85
CA SER A 561 -15.22 -16.70 9.50
C SER A 561 -15.24 -17.78 10.57
N SER A 562 -14.28 -18.70 10.53
CA SER A 562 -14.06 -19.65 11.63
C SER A 562 -13.67 -18.98 12.96
N LEU A 563 -13.28 -17.70 12.95
CA LEU A 563 -12.99 -16.93 14.17
C LEU A 563 -14.25 -16.70 15.02
N LEU A 564 -15.44 -16.73 14.43
CA LEU A 564 -16.70 -16.67 15.19
C LEU A 564 -16.82 -17.81 16.20
N GLY A 565 -16.17 -18.94 15.96
CA GLY A 565 -16.10 -20.10 16.86
C GLY A 565 -15.05 -19.96 17.98
N HIS A 566 -14.11 -19.03 17.86
CA HIS A 566 -12.91 -18.97 18.69
C HIS A 566 -13.18 -18.30 20.06
N PRO A 567 -12.76 -18.88 21.20
CA PRO A 567 -13.10 -18.35 22.53
C PRO A 567 -12.72 -16.87 22.76
N ARG A 568 -11.55 -16.45 22.27
CA ARG A 568 -11.05 -15.06 22.35
C ARG A 568 -11.82 -14.03 21.49
N PHE A 569 -12.63 -14.48 20.53
CA PHE A 569 -13.39 -13.63 19.60
C PHE A 569 -14.91 -13.64 19.91
N LYS A 570 -15.33 -14.22 21.05
CA LYS A 570 -16.74 -14.38 21.43
C LYS A 570 -17.14 -13.48 22.59
N GLY A 571 -18.28 -12.80 22.44
CA GLY A 571 -18.97 -12.08 23.52
C GLY A 571 -18.04 -11.21 24.35
N GLU A 572 -18.16 -11.31 25.68
CA GLU A 572 -17.38 -10.52 26.63
C GLU A 572 -15.86 -10.72 26.50
N ASN A 573 -15.39 -11.87 26.00
CA ASN A 573 -13.95 -12.08 25.81
C ASN A 573 -13.42 -11.13 24.75
N LEU A 574 -14.12 -10.97 23.62
CA LEU A 574 -13.72 -10.04 22.57
C LEU A 574 -13.70 -8.61 23.11
N ASP A 575 -14.72 -8.20 23.87
CA ASP A 575 -14.82 -6.87 24.43
C ASP A 575 -13.70 -6.55 25.44
N LYS A 576 -13.39 -7.49 26.34
CA LYS A 576 -12.23 -7.37 27.25
C LYS A 576 -10.92 -7.23 26.49
N ASN A 577 -10.80 -7.98 25.40
CA ASN A 577 -9.59 -8.01 24.59
C ASN A 577 -9.36 -6.73 23.76
N LYS A 578 -10.39 -5.95 23.39
CA LYS A 578 -10.24 -4.72 22.58
C LYS A 578 -9.29 -3.68 23.17
N ILE A 579 -9.14 -3.68 24.50
CA ILE A 579 -8.21 -2.77 25.18
C ILE A 579 -6.77 -2.98 24.70
N PHE A 580 -6.36 -4.22 24.49
CA PHE A 580 -5.01 -4.55 24.07
C PHE A 580 -4.75 -4.11 22.63
N TYR A 581 -5.73 -4.22 21.72
CA TYR A 581 -5.63 -3.62 20.39
C TYR A 581 -5.37 -2.12 20.49
N THR A 582 -6.12 -1.43 21.35
CA THR A 582 -5.97 0.01 21.56
C THR A 582 -4.59 0.37 22.13
N ARG A 583 -4.05 -0.44 23.04
CA ARG A 583 -2.68 -0.26 23.58
C ARG A 583 -1.63 -0.44 22.48
N ILE A 584 -1.75 -1.48 21.65
CA ILE A 584 -0.82 -1.75 20.54
C ILE A 584 -0.91 -0.68 19.45
N VAL A 585 -2.08 -0.12 19.16
CA VAL A 585 -2.21 1.02 18.22
C VAL A 585 -1.35 2.20 18.68
N LYS A 586 -1.43 2.57 19.96
CA LYS A 586 -0.63 3.69 20.51
C LYS A 586 0.88 3.42 20.43
N LEU A 587 1.31 2.19 20.69
CA LEU A 587 2.71 1.82 20.54
C LEU A 587 3.14 1.81 19.08
N ALA A 588 2.30 1.32 18.16
CA ALA A 588 2.59 1.30 16.73
C ALA A 588 2.78 2.72 16.18
N GLU A 589 1.97 3.68 16.62
CA GLU A 589 2.13 5.11 16.32
C GLU A 589 3.49 5.64 16.78
N LYS A 590 3.94 5.30 18.00
CA LYS A 590 5.26 5.66 18.53
C LYS A 590 6.41 5.13 17.66
N HIS A 591 6.24 3.95 17.06
CA HIS A 591 7.22 3.30 16.18
C HIS A 591 7.04 3.64 14.69
N GLY A 592 6.08 4.48 14.32
CA GLY A 592 5.82 4.84 12.93
C GLY A 592 5.41 3.66 12.04
N CYS A 593 4.77 2.63 12.61
CA CYS A 593 4.35 1.41 11.90
C CYS A 593 2.87 1.09 12.17
N THR A 594 2.33 0.09 11.47
CA THR A 594 0.97 -0.41 11.72
C THR A 594 0.91 -1.35 12.94
N PRO A 595 -0.26 -1.54 13.58
CA PRO A 595 -0.42 -2.52 14.65
C PRO A 595 -0.01 -3.94 14.24
N ALA A 596 -0.29 -4.30 12.97
CA ALA A 596 0.08 -5.59 12.40
C ALA A 596 1.61 -5.72 12.27
N GLN A 597 2.26 -4.66 11.78
CA GLN A 597 3.71 -4.58 11.69
C GLN A 597 4.36 -4.69 13.07
N LEU A 598 3.88 -3.96 14.06
CA LEU A 598 4.44 -4.01 15.41
C LEU A 598 4.29 -5.41 16.05
N ALA A 599 3.10 -6.01 15.94
CA ALA A 599 2.84 -7.34 16.47
C ALA A 599 3.73 -8.41 15.83
N LEU A 600 3.91 -8.35 14.50
CA LEU A 600 4.78 -9.27 13.77
C LEU A 600 6.27 -9.00 14.02
N ALA A 601 6.66 -7.72 14.12
CA ALA A 601 8.03 -7.31 14.45
C ALA A 601 8.45 -7.85 15.82
N TRP A 602 7.57 -7.79 16.81
CA TRP A 602 7.81 -8.41 18.12
C TRP A 602 8.12 -9.90 18.00
N VAL A 603 7.38 -10.64 17.16
CA VAL A 603 7.64 -12.07 16.93
C VAL A 603 9.01 -12.28 16.25
N LEU A 604 9.34 -11.46 15.25
CA LEU A 604 10.64 -11.52 14.57
C LEU A 604 11.82 -11.25 15.51
N HIS A 605 11.64 -10.41 16.53
CA HIS A 605 12.68 -10.08 17.52
C HIS A 605 12.83 -11.11 18.63
N GLN A 606 12.01 -12.17 18.66
CA GLN A 606 12.17 -13.24 19.64
C GLN A 606 13.47 -14.03 19.45
N GLY A 607 14.05 -14.04 18.24
CA GLY A 607 15.36 -14.62 17.98
C GLY A 607 15.65 -14.85 16.50
N ASP A 608 16.91 -15.09 16.17
CA ASP A 608 17.35 -15.39 14.81
C ASP A 608 16.80 -16.74 14.30
N ASP A 609 16.50 -17.65 15.23
CA ASP A 609 15.88 -18.97 15.04
C ASP A 609 14.37 -18.94 14.74
N VAL A 610 13.75 -17.76 14.74
CA VAL A 610 12.29 -17.58 14.59
C VAL A 610 11.91 -17.14 13.18
N VAL A 611 11.05 -17.90 12.49
CA VAL A 611 10.56 -17.59 11.13
C VAL A 611 9.03 -17.65 11.11
N PRO A 612 8.33 -16.52 11.34
CA PRO A 612 6.87 -16.49 11.34
C PRO A 612 6.31 -16.63 9.92
N ILE A 613 5.10 -17.19 9.82
CA ILE A 613 4.41 -17.49 8.55
C ILE A 613 3.03 -16.80 8.47
N PRO A 614 2.94 -15.46 8.53
CA PRO A 614 1.66 -14.78 8.38
C PRO A 614 1.06 -15.09 7.00
N GLY A 615 -0.24 -15.40 6.98
CA GLY A 615 -1.01 -15.59 5.76
C GLY A 615 -1.94 -14.42 5.48
N THR A 616 -2.23 -14.16 4.21
CA THR A 616 -3.17 -13.11 3.79
C THR A 616 -3.77 -13.40 2.43
N THR A 617 -4.96 -12.84 2.18
CA THR A 617 -5.64 -12.85 0.88
C THR A 617 -5.57 -11.51 0.14
N LYS A 618 -4.84 -10.53 0.70
CA LYS A 618 -4.74 -9.16 0.17
C LYS A 618 -3.28 -8.76 0.04
N ILE A 619 -2.93 -8.20 -1.13
CA ILE A 619 -1.58 -7.70 -1.43
C ILE A 619 -1.15 -6.61 -0.44
N LYS A 620 -2.04 -5.68 -0.10
CA LYS A 620 -1.75 -4.65 0.91
C LYS A 620 -1.26 -5.26 2.24
N ASN A 621 -1.97 -6.27 2.75
CA ASN A 621 -1.60 -6.92 3.99
C ASN A 621 -0.29 -7.73 3.84
N LEU A 622 0.02 -8.24 2.64
CA LEU A 622 1.30 -8.90 2.36
C LEU A 622 2.44 -7.88 2.49
N HIS A 623 2.28 -6.69 1.89
CA HIS A 623 3.24 -5.59 2.03
C HIS A 623 3.36 -5.10 3.48
N ASP A 624 2.24 -4.96 4.20
CA ASP A 624 2.28 -4.65 5.65
C ASP A 624 3.10 -5.69 6.43
N ASN A 625 2.88 -6.99 6.17
CA ASN A 625 3.65 -8.06 6.80
C ASN A 625 5.14 -7.96 6.47
N ILE A 626 5.48 -7.65 5.22
CA ILE A 626 6.87 -7.48 4.78
C ILE A 626 7.53 -6.30 5.50
N GLY A 627 6.82 -5.17 5.63
CA GLY A 627 7.30 -3.98 6.33
C GLY A 627 7.64 -4.23 7.80
N SER A 628 7.09 -5.28 8.44
CA SER A 628 7.43 -5.64 9.82
C SER A 628 8.91 -5.99 10.02
N ALA A 629 9.60 -6.49 8.98
CA ALA A 629 11.03 -6.82 9.05
C ALA A 629 11.92 -5.58 9.18
N MET A 630 11.40 -4.40 8.82
CA MET A 630 12.11 -3.12 8.89
C MET A 630 11.98 -2.44 10.25
N VAL A 631 10.99 -2.83 11.06
CA VAL A 631 10.82 -2.30 12.42
C VAL A 631 11.96 -2.86 13.28
N LYS A 632 12.70 -1.99 13.96
CA LYS A 632 13.74 -2.38 14.92
C LYS A 632 13.27 -2.08 16.33
N LEU A 633 13.38 -3.07 17.21
CA LEU A 633 12.93 -2.97 18.59
C LEU A 633 14.11 -3.22 19.54
N THR A 634 14.32 -2.30 20.46
CA THR A 634 15.22 -2.47 21.60
C THR A 634 14.63 -3.44 22.63
N LYS A 635 15.45 -3.90 23.58
CA LYS A 635 14.97 -4.80 24.64
C LYS A 635 13.91 -4.14 25.52
N GLU A 636 14.07 -2.85 25.79
CA GLU A 636 13.13 -2.06 26.58
C GLU A 636 11.78 -1.93 25.86
N GLU A 637 11.80 -1.66 24.54
CA GLU A 637 10.58 -1.59 23.72
C GLU A 637 9.90 -2.95 23.58
N MET A 638 10.68 -4.04 23.46
CA MET A 638 10.14 -5.41 23.48
C MET A 638 9.37 -5.70 24.77
N ASN A 639 9.92 -5.28 25.93
CA ASN A 639 9.23 -5.41 27.21
C ASN A 639 7.97 -4.53 27.27
N GLU A 640 8.04 -3.27 26.81
CA GLU A 640 6.88 -2.36 26.76
C GLU A 640 5.73 -2.94 25.92
N ILE A 641 6.04 -3.55 24.78
CA ILE A 641 5.06 -4.22 23.91
C ILE A 641 4.48 -5.46 24.59
N SER A 642 5.31 -6.25 25.28
CA SER A 642 4.86 -7.41 26.04
C SER A 642 3.96 -7.03 27.22
N ASP A 643 4.26 -5.93 27.92
CA ASP A 643 3.49 -5.42 29.05
C ASP A 643 2.17 -4.77 28.61
N ALA A 644 2.10 -4.32 27.35
CA ALA A 644 0.86 -3.85 26.76
C ALA A 644 -0.20 -4.97 26.61
N VAL A 645 0.23 -6.23 26.57
CA VAL A 645 -0.63 -7.43 26.48
C VAL A 645 -0.23 -8.47 27.55
N PRO A 646 -0.56 -8.23 28.84
CA PRO A 646 -0.31 -9.20 29.90
C PRO A 646 -1.08 -10.49 29.62
N ILE A 647 -0.41 -11.63 29.59
CA ILE A 647 -1.00 -12.88 29.11
C ILE A 647 -2.11 -13.40 30.03
N ASP A 648 -2.01 -13.09 31.31
CA ASP A 648 -2.97 -13.37 32.37
C ASP A 648 -4.24 -12.52 32.29
N GLU A 649 -4.18 -11.36 31.62
CA GLU A 649 -5.34 -10.52 31.35
C GLU A 649 -6.08 -10.90 30.05
N VAL A 650 -5.50 -11.74 29.18
CA VAL A 650 -6.12 -12.12 27.90
C VAL A 650 -7.34 -13.02 28.14
N ALA A 651 -8.52 -12.54 27.73
CA ALA A 651 -9.78 -13.23 27.96
C ALA A 651 -10.06 -14.32 26.92
N GLY A 652 -10.40 -15.53 27.40
CA GLY A 652 -10.74 -16.69 26.58
C GLY A 652 -9.54 -17.58 26.24
N ALA A 653 -9.79 -18.88 26.07
CA ALA A 653 -8.76 -19.88 25.76
C ALA A 653 -8.09 -19.64 24.39
N ARG A 654 -6.81 -20.04 24.26
CA ARG A 654 -6.04 -19.89 23.01
C ARG A 654 -6.54 -20.80 21.89
N THR A 655 -7.15 -21.93 22.23
CA THR A 655 -7.49 -23.00 21.30
C THR A 655 -9.01 -23.16 21.24
N TYR A 656 -9.54 -23.59 20.09
CA TYR A 656 -10.92 -24.05 19.98
C TYR A 656 -11.15 -25.25 20.90
N ASP A 657 -12.33 -25.33 21.52
CA ASP A 657 -12.67 -26.44 22.43
C ASP A 657 -12.47 -27.82 21.77
N SER A 658 -12.80 -27.93 20.47
CA SER A 658 -12.64 -29.15 19.68
C SER A 658 -11.18 -29.55 19.42
N MET A 659 -10.22 -28.66 19.66
CA MET A 659 -8.80 -28.86 19.38
C MET A 659 -7.93 -28.89 20.65
N VAL A 660 -8.51 -28.73 21.84
CA VAL A 660 -7.76 -28.72 23.11
C VAL A 660 -6.91 -29.97 23.28
N ASN A 661 -7.50 -31.16 23.07
CA ASN A 661 -6.81 -32.45 23.20
C ASN A 661 -5.71 -32.69 22.14
N ALA A 662 -5.71 -31.91 21.07
CA ALA A 662 -4.68 -31.97 20.03
C ALA A 662 -3.60 -30.89 20.21
N SER A 663 -3.68 -30.06 21.25
CA SER A 663 -2.68 -29.02 21.55
C SER A 663 -1.42 -29.61 22.18
N TRP A 664 -0.32 -28.86 22.12
CA TRP A 664 0.98 -29.30 22.64
C TRP A 664 0.97 -29.76 24.10
N MET A 665 0.07 -29.22 24.94
CA MET A 665 -0.06 -29.61 26.35
C MET A 665 -0.42 -31.09 26.53
N PHE A 666 -1.16 -31.67 25.59
CA PHE A 666 -1.62 -33.06 25.65
C PHE A 666 -0.96 -33.96 24.58
N ALA A 667 -0.05 -33.39 23.78
CA ALA A 667 0.61 -34.03 22.65
C ALA A 667 1.79 -34.94 23.07
N ASN A 668 1.60 -35.74 24.11
CA ASN A 668 2.52 -36.80 24.52
C ASN A 668 2.20 -38.12 23.83
N THR A 669 3.21 -38.92 23.53
CA THR A 669 3.04 -40.23 22.87
C THR A 669 3.41 -41.36 23.84
N PRO A 670 2.80 -42.55 23.70
CA PRO A 670 3.21 -43.71 24.50
C PRO A 670 4.69 -44.03 24.26
N PRO A 671 5.41 -44.54 25.28
CA PRO A 671 6.81 -44.95 25.09
C PRO A 671 6.89 -46.10 24.08
N LEU A 672 8.00 -46.16 23.34
CA LEU A 672 8.29 -47.33 22.50
C LEU A 672 8.49 -48.55 23.41
N LYS A 673 7.65 -49.58 23.25
CA LYS A 673 7.86 -50.86 23.91
C LYS A 673 9.08 -51.53 23.26
N ILE A 674 10.17 -51.61 24.01
CA ILE A 674 11.43 -52.28 23.63
C ILE A 674 11.23 -53.79 23.61
#